data_AF-A0A940A182-F1
#
_entry.id   AF-A0A940A182-F1
#
_cell.length_a   1.000
_cell.length_b   1.000
_cell.length_c   1.000
_cell.angle_alpha   90.00
_cell.angle_beta   90.00
_cell.angle_gamma   90.00
#
_symmetry.space_group_name_H-M   'P 1'
#
loop_
_entity.id
_entity.type
_entity.pdbx_description
1 polymer ?
#
loop_
_entity_poly.entity_id
_entity_poly.type
_entity_poly.pdbx_seq_one_letter_code
_entity_poly.pdbx_strand_id
1 'polypeptide(L)'
;MCSAQDFDLALQMLADFTPYVSNQYQEIDDKNSLGEPLATFKGENTFGNNEQGVRHNADLSMICAFLCKYAKGKVTLPPSVSWDKLATMARTTLTYSYSTHKANRLYPCKNNQYWGSVSLDDHSWESSLWAMSVAYSAFFQWEQLSAKQREQIYQLLKAECNYELERAIPTGFKGDTKAEENGWECDVLAATLGLFPTDPLAEKWFKRLRSFAVNSYSHPMDEDNDEVVDPHYDQTTIAQLYRGANLYDDFTLQNHNYFHTSYQNVVAQELGEAALALKLFQTDIHKQERWKTNTLMHQVGFVMDEVLYRLALADGELAMPNGNDWSLFLYDQVTSFSTVSCFLRDPYALMLEQRALRQIARRQKTTTDGSWLLRPDVGARRMGVQAHRVMMTWLMHHVLPTDDITPATWQQFLTRYSETSYYPDQDVITASSSQRFTCFSWSQGLKSYTGYFAPTSEEHNNIIVPFRTGNTGNFIGYYEVEGKKTDAVDIKHAIVYSDSNSYIISGTLETNERLLRNRYMLFATDHNLVLYFDMTRATRECTVKAERGGLLAISTDPFTRESRTIYPKISPLTSQISNLKSDWVNIDNCVGILTRKFSPSSCIAFGDQQNNNSILTSKLYAFYSDTPISLLAGDKVGTRLMACYSNVTAEQTQQLNQQMKPVTDLPTNWEGYQVSDTDGSLYLIIYNTTGKTDTRINIEKITNTYRPRLTIIATVVDGQFVVLPMAVNPTNKS
;
A
#
# COMPACT_ATOMS: atom_id res chain seq x y z
N MET A 1 27.23 0.94 -5.22
CA MET A 1 27.56 2.32 -4.84
C MET A 1 26.28 3.11 -4.95
N CYS A 2 25.67 3.47 -3.81
CA CYS A 2 24.72 4.58 -3.77
C CYS A 2 25.50 5.80 -4.31
N SER A 3 25.00 6.46 -5.34
CA SER A 3 25.68 7.63 -5.87
C SER A 3 24.76 8.81 -5.72
N ALA A 4 25.33 10.01 -5.55
CA ALA A 4 24.64 11.29 -5.54
C ALA A 4 23.55 11.45 -6.63
N GLN A 5 23.57 10.60 -7.67
CA GLN A 5 22.60 10.52 -8.77
C GLN A 5 21.13 10.31 -8.34
N ASP A 6 20.82 9.50 -7.32
CA ASP A 6 19.42 9.26 -6.93
C ASP A 6 18.83 10.46 -6.14
N PHE A 7 19.66 11.19 -5.40
CA PHE A 7 19.23 12.42 -4.73
C PHE A 7 19.11 13.60 -5.69
N ASP A 8 20.04 13.71 -6.65
CA ASP A 8 19.92 14.67 -7.75
C ASP A 8 18.66 14.38 -8.59
N LEU A 9 18.29 13.10 -8.75
CA LEU A 9 17.05 12.71 -9.41
C LEU A 9 15.81 13.22 -8.69
N ALA A 10 15.72 13.08 -7.35
CA ALA A 10 14.58 13.60 -6.58
C ALA A 10 14.38 15.10 -6.78
N LEU A 11 15.48 15.88 -6.75
CA LEU A 11 15.44 17.31 -6.95
C LEU A 11 15.04 17.69 -8.39
N GLN A 12 15.55 16.96 -9.39
CA GLN A 12 15.19 17.19 -10.78
C GLN A 12 13.73 16.81 -11.07
N MET A 13 13.19 15.74 -10.47
CA MET A 13 11.76 15.39 -10.57
C MET A 13 10.86 16.54 -10.09
N LEU A 14 11.22 17.19 -8.98
CA LEU A 14 10.48 18.35 -8.47
C LEU A 14 10.58 19.56 -9.41
N ALA A 15 11.73 19.77 -10.05
CA ALA A 15 11.89 20.80 -11.07
C ALA A 15 11.04 20.51 -12.32
N ASP A 16 11.03 19.27 -12.77
CA ASP A 16 10.25 18.81 -13.92
C ASP A 16 8.74 18.91 -13.68
N PHE A 17 8.29 18.83 -12.42
CA PHE A 17 6.91 19.03 -12.00
C PHE A 17 6.43 20.50 -12.06
N THR A 18 7.34 21.46 -12.13
CA THR A 18 6.98 22.90 -12.07
C THR A 18 6.03 23.41 -13.17
N PRO A 19 5.98 22.86 -14.40
CA PRO A 19 4.98 23.25 -15.39
C PRO A 19 3.55 22.96 -14.92
N TYR A 20 3.30 21.78 -14.35
CA TYR A 20 2.01 21.48 -13.71
C TYR A 20 1.68 22.50 -12.61
N VAL A 21 2.61 22.75 -11.69
CA VAL A 21 2.43 23.72 -10.60
C VAL A 21 2.08 25.10 -11.14
N SER A 22 2.80 25.53 -12.18
CA SER A 22 2.58 26.82 -12.81
C SER A 22 1.22 26.93 -13.51
N ASN A 23 0.71 25.83 -14.05
CA ASN A 23 -0.63 25.77 -14.65
C ASN A 23 -1.74 25.82 -13.60
N GLN A 24 -1.47 25.41 -12.35
CA GLN A 24 -2.42 25.51 -11.25
C GLN A 24 -2.41 26.87 -10.56
N TYR A 25 -1.37 27.69 -10.72
CA TYR A 25 -1.26 28.99 -10.09
C TYR A 25 -2.36 29.96 -10.57
N GLN A 26 -3.03 30.60 -9.62
CA GLN A 26 -4.09 31.58 -9.84
C GLN A 26 -3.84 32.81 -8.95
N GLU A 27 -3.55 33.95 -9.58
CA GLU A 27 -3.46 35.24 -8.89
C GLU A 27 -4.83 35.71 -8.39
N ILE A 28 -4.82 36.45 -7.29
CA ILE A 28 -5.99 37.08 -6.71
C ILE A 28 -5.79 38.59 -6.87
N ASP A 29 -6.71 39.26 -7.57
CA ASP A 29 -6.61 40.70 -7.87
C ASP A 29 -6.68 41.58 -6.61
N ASP A 30 -7.22 41.03 -5.52
CA ASP A 30 -7.32 41.69 -4.22
C ASP A 30 -6.06 41.49 -3.37
N LYS A 31 -5.96 42.27 -2.29
CA LYS A 31 -4.90 42.18 -1.28
C LYS A 31 -5.51 41.79 0.05
N ASN A 32 -4.71 41.20 0.93
CA ASN A 32 -5.16 41.02 2.31
C ASN A 32 -5.31 42.38 3.02
N SER A 33 -5.89 42.39 4.21
CA SER A 33 -6.05 43.61 5.02
C SER A 33 -4.74 44.32 5.41
N LEU A 34 -3.57 43.70 5.20
CA LEU A 34 -2.25 44.32 5.36
C LEU A 34 -1.68 44.90 4.06
N GLY A 35 -2.43 44.82 2.94
CA GLY A 35 -2.02 45.32 1.63
C GLY A 35 -1.08 44.38 0.86
N GLU A 36 -1.00 43.12 1.25
CA GLU A 36 -0.10 42.13 0.64
C GLU A 36 -0.79 41.39 -0.53
N PRO A 37 -0.07 41.12 -1.63
CA PRO A 37 -0.61 40.41 -2.78
C PRO A 37 -0.85 38.92 -2.46
N LEU A 38 -1.91 38.38 -3.04
CA LEU A 38 -2.39 37.02 -2.78
C LEU A 38 -2.42 36.20 -4.06
N ALA A 39 -2.22 34.90 -3.93
CA ALA A 39 -2.50 33.93 -4.97
C ALA A 39 -2.83 32.58 -4.34
N THR A 40 -3.45 31.68 -5.10
CA THR A 40 -3.68 30.30 -4.68
C THR A 40 -3.36 29.33 -5.81
N PHE A 41 -3.23 28.05 -5.49
CA PHE A 41 -3.25 27.00 -6.49
C PHE A 41 -4.68 26.46 -6.67
N LYS A 42 -5.07 26.18 -7.91
CA LYS A 42 -6.33 25.52 -8.22
C LYS A 42 -6.31 24.07 -7.73
N GLY A 43 -7.43 23.65 -7.17
CA GLY A 43 -7.70 22.29 -6.73
C GLY A 43 -9.19 21.99 -6.72
N GLU A 44 -9.57 20.84 -6.19
CA GLU A 44 -10.93 20.30 -6.21
C GLU A 44 -11.96 21.27 -5.62
N ASN A 45 -11.58 22.02 -4.59
CA ASN A 45 -12.41 23.00 -3.92
C ASN A 45 -11.68 24.34 -3.77
N THR A 46 -11.10 24.86 -4.86
CA THR A 46 -10.33 26.13 -4.88
C THR A 46 -11.01 27.24 -4.04
N PHE A 47 -10.23 27.93 -3.22
CA PHE A 47 -10.66 28.90 -2.18
C PHE A 47 -11.46 28.33 -1.00
N GLY A 48 -11.65 27.01 -0.90
CA GLY A 48 -12.31 26.35 0.22
C GLY A 48 -11.46 26.38 1.49
N ASN A 49 -12.12 26.23 2.65
CA ASN A 49 -11.48 26.18 3.97
C ASN A 49 -11.31 24.75 4.52
N ASN A 50 -11.42 23.74 3.67
CA ASN A 50 -11.28 22.32 4.00
C ASN A 50 -10.12 21.69 3.21
N GLU A 51 -9.88 20.40 3.40
CA GLU A 51 -8.77 19.66 2.77
C GLU A 51 -8.68 19.88 1.25
N GLN A 52 -9.83 19.88 0.57
CA GLN A 52 -9.92 20.06 -0.89
C GLN A 52 -9.59 21.50 -1.37
N GLY A 53 -9.52 22.46 -0.45
CA GLY A 53 -9.24 23.87 -0.73
C GLY A 53 -7.88 24.35 -0.22
N VAL A 54 -7.36 23.74 0.86
CA VAL A 54 -6.18 24.23 1.58
C VAL A 54 -4.94 23.36 1.32
N ARG A 55 -5.07 22.03 1.33
CA ARG A 55 -3.93 21.11 1.37
C ARG A 55 -3.02 21.24 0.15
N HIS A 56 -3.58 21.20 -1.06
CA HIS A 56 -2.79 21.38 -2.29
C HIS A 56 -2.15 22.76 -2.37
N ASN A 57 -2.79 23.81 -1.83
CA ASN A 57 -2.20 25.14 -1.80
C ASN A 57 -0.98 25.18 -0.87
N ALA A 58 -1.09 24.60 0.33
CA ALA A 58 -0.01 24.52 1.29
C ALA A 58 1.18 23.71 0.72
N ASP A 59 0.92 22.52 0.19
CA ASP A 59 1.94 21.64 -0.38
C ASP A 59 2.64 22.29 -1.58
N LEU A 60 1.89 22.82 -2.55
CA LEU A 60 2.49 23.43 -3.74
C LEU A 60 3.24 24.73 -3.41
N SER A 61 2.77 25.51 -2.41
CA SER A 61 3.50 26.67 -1.89
C SER A 61 4.85 26.25 -1.32
N MET A 62 4.85 25.21 -0.48
CA MET A 62 6.04 24.61 0.10
C MET A 62 7.02 24.12 -0.96
N ILE A 63 6.56 23.41 -2.00
CA ILE A 63 7.41 22.92 -3.09
C ILE A 63 8.06 24.09 -3.87
N CYS A 64 7.30 25.15 -4.20
CA CYS A 64 7.89 26.32 -4.84
C CYS A 64 8.98 26.96 -3.97
N ALA A 65 8.71 27.13 -2.68
CA ALA A 65 9.65 27.71 -1.72
C ALA A 65 10.91 26.85 -1.56
N PHE A 66 10.75 25.54 -1.45
CA PHE A 66 11.84 24.55 -1.39
C PHE A 66 12.77 24.65 -2.59
N LEU A 67 12.20 24.62 -3.81
CA LEU A 67 12.98 24.71 -5.04
C LEU A 67 13.80 26.00 -5.09
N CYS A 68 13.20 27.14 -4.71
CA CYS A 68 13.90 28.41 -4.65
C CYS A 68 15.10 28.39 -3.69
N LYS A 69 14.99 27.70 -2.53
CA LYS A 69 16.06 27.62 -1.52
C LYS A 69 17.15 26.61 -1.89
N TYR A 70 16.77 25.42 -2.34
CA TYR A 70 17.71 24.28 -2.43
C TYR A 70 18.12 23.88 -3.84
N ALA A 71 17.33 24.23 -4.88
CA ALA A 71 17.49 23.67 -6.23
C ALA A 71 18.21 24.60 -7.22
N LYS A 72 18.23 25.92 -6.96
CA LYS A 72 18.89 26.88 -7.86
C LYS A 72 20.37 26.55 -8.05
N GLY A 73 20.78 26.36 -9.30
CA GLY A 73 22.15 25.97 -9.66
C GLY A 73 22.45 24.47 -9.57
N LYS A 74 21.49 23.65 -9.14
CA LYS A 74 21.61 22.18 -9.08
C LYS A 74 20.75 21.46 -10.11
N VAL A 75 19.63 22.06 -10.50
CA VAL A 75 18.68 21.52 -11.49
C VAL A 75 18.45 22.48 -12.63
N THR A 76 17.92 21.95 -13.73
CA THR A 76 17.41 22.76 -14.85
C THR A 76 15.91 22.84 -14.76
N LEU A 77 15.35 24.06 -14.76
CA LEU A 77 13.91 24.24 -14.87
C LEU A 77 13.44 24.03 -16.31
N PRO A 78 12.24 23.46 -16.53
CA PRO A 78 11.61 23.48 -17.84
C PRO A 78 11.45 24.91 -18.40
N PRO A 79 11.55 25.11 -19.72
CA PRO A 79 11.56 26.46 -20.33
C PRO A 79 10.32 27.32 -20.03
N SER A 80 9.19 26.70 -19.66
CA SER A 80 7.93 27.39 -19.34
C SER A 80 7.91 28.05 -17.95
N VAL A 81 8.93 27.81 -17.10
CA VAL A 81 8.99 28.29 -15.72
C VAL A 81 10.32 28.98 -15.44
N SER A 82 10.29 30.12 -14.76
CA SER A 82 11.48 30.83 -14.29
C SER A 82 11.59 30.81 -12.76
N TRP A 83 12.79 31.00 -12.24
CA TRP A 83 13.04 31.11 -10.80
C TRP A 83 12.27 32.28 -10.16
N ASP A 84 12.14 33.42 -10.86
CA ASP A 84 11.39 34.58 -10.37
C ASP A 84 9.88 34.29 -10.30
N LYS A 85 9.36 33.49 -11.25
CA LYS A 85 7.99 33.01 -11.22
C LYS A 85 7.78 32.10 -10.02
N LEU A 86 8.66 31.11 -9.80
CA LEU A 86 8.59 30.22 -8.62
C LEU A 86 8.62 30.99 -7.31
N ALA A 87 9.53 31.97 -7.17
CA ALA A 87 9.63 32.80 -5.98
C ALA A 87 8.37 33.65 -5.77
N THR A 88 7.78 34.16 -6.85
CA THR A 88 6.49 34.88 -6.79
C THR A 88 5.37 33.96 -6.32
N MET A 89 5.25 32.77 -6.92
CA MET A 89 4.25 31.77 -6.54
C MET A 89 4.38 31.37 -5.07
N ALA A 90 5.60 31.07 -4.61
CA ALA A 90 5.88 30.71 -3.21
C ALA A 90 5.43 31.81 -2.23
N ARG A 91 5.78 33.07 -2.52
CA ARG A 91 5.46 34.21 -1.64
C ARG A 91 3.97 34.51 -1.57
N THR A 92 3.29 34.64 -2.72
CA THR A 92 1.87 35.06 -2.76
C THR A 92 0.93 33.98 -2.25
N THR A 93 1.28 32.71 -2.43
CA THR A 93 0.50 31.57 -1.91
C THR A 93 0.74 31.31 -0.42
N LEU A 94 1.94 31.61 0.10
CA LEU A 94 2.18 31.66 1.55
C LEU A 94 1.35 32.78 2.19
N THR A 95 1.32 33.97 1.57
CA THR A 95 0.45 35.08 2.00
C THR A 95 -1.00 34.64 2.09
N TYR A 96 -1.52 33.97 1.07
CA TYR A 96 -2.89 33.45 1.08
C TYR A 96 -3.11 32.45 2.22
N SER A 97 -2.18 31.52 2.41
CA SER A 97 -2.28 30.48 3.44
C SER A 97 -2.43 31.08 4.84
N TYR A 98 -1.51 31.96 5.27
CA TYR A 98 -1.63 32.55 6.60
C TYR A 98 -2.76 33.58 6.68
N SER A 99 -3.13 34.26 5.59
CA SER A 99 -4.20 35.27 5.62
C SER A 99 -5.58 34.65 5.84
N THR A 100 -5.77 33.43 5.35
CA THR A 100 -7.05 32.69 5.41
C THR A 100 -7.20 31.79 6.62
N HIS A 101 -6.18 31.74 7.48
CA HIS A 101 -6.23 30.98 8.73
C HIS A 101 -7.08 31.70 9.80
N LYS A 102 -7.80 30.92 10.62
CA LYS A 102 -8.69 31.42 11.69
C LYS A 102 -8.01 32.30 12.74
N ALA A 103 -6.71 32.12 12.96
CA ALA A 103 -5.92 32.94 13.90
C ALA A 103 -5.64 34.36 13.37
N ASN A 104 -5.54 34.53 12.04
CA ASN A 104 -5.08 35.79 11.44
C ASN A 104 -6.22 36.57 10.78
N ARG A 105 -7.14 35.86 10.09
CA ARG A 105 -8.34 36.41 9.43
C ARG A 105 -8.11 37.66 8.56
N LEU A 106 -6.99 37.71 7.84
CA LEU A 106 -6.62 38.86 7.01
C LEU A 106 -7.29 38.87 5.64
N TYR A 107 -7.75 37.71 5.17
CA TYR A 107 -8.50 37.52 3.93
C TYR A 107 -9.37 36.26 4.06
N PRO A 108 -10.65 36.25 3.65
CA PRO A 108 -11.51 35.08 3.82
C PRO A 108 -11.29 34.01 2.74
N CYS A 109 -11.50 32.75 3.10
CA CYS A 109 -11.85 31.72 2.13
C CYS A 109 -13.23 32.02 1.51
N LYS A 110 -13.62 31.27 0.48
CA LYS A 110 -14.96 31.39 -0.09
C LYS A 110 -16.04 31.18 0.97
N ASN A 111 -17.19 31.81 0.79
CA ASN A 111 -18.30 31.85 1.75
C ASN A 111 -17.96 32.51 3.10
N ASN A 112 -16.98 33.42 3.11
CA ASN A 112 -16.55 34.15 4.30
C ASN A 112 -16.11 33.23 5.46
N GLN A 113 -15.46 32.12 5.09
CA GLN A 113 -14.95 31.12 6.03
C GLN A 113 -13.44 31.28 6.23
N TYR A 114 -12.90 30.57 7.21
CA TYR A 114 -11.47 30.49 7.50
C TYR A 114 -11.10 29.04 7.82
N TRP A 115 -9.87 28.65 7.54
CA TRP A 115 -9.37 27.30 7.82
C TRP A 115 -8.56 27.26 9.11
N GLY A 116 -8.35 26.06 9.64
CA GLY A 116 -7.46 25.82 10.76
C GLY A 116 -8.14 25.61 12.10
N SER A 117 -7.33 25.46 13.14
CA SER A 117 -7.80 25.21 14.50
C SER A 117 -7.29 26.26 15.48
N VAL A 118 -8.19 26.73 16.35
CA VAL A 118 -7.88 27.74 17.38
C VAL A 118 -8.35 27.34 18.79
N SER A 119 -9.23 26.34 18.90
CA SER A 119 -9.75 25.78 20.15
C SER A 119 -10.50 24.47 19.89
N LEU A 120 -10.88 23.74 20.95
CA LEU A 120 -11.74 22.55 20.81
C LEU A 120 -13.10 22.84 20.13
N ASP A 121 -13.68 24.01 20.35
CA ASP A 121 -14.99 24.37 19.78
C ASP A 121 -14.88 24.94 18.34
N ASP A 122 -13.68 25.32 17.91
CA ASP A 122 -13.42 25.90 16.60
C ASP A 122 -12.14 25.32 15.99
N HIS A 123 -12.29 24.11 15.44
CA HIS A 123 -11.21 23.34 14.84
C HIS A 123 -11.55 22.88 13.41
N SER A 124 -10.58 22.30 12.73
CA SER A 124 -10.74 21.69 11.41
C SER A 124 -9.92 20.42 11.36
N TRP A 125 -10.57 19.31 11.00
CA TRP A 125 -9.88 18.04 10.80
C TRP A 125 -8.77 18.19 9.74
N GLU A 126 -7.62 17.58 9.98
CA GLU A 126 -6.35 17.68 9.23
C GLU A 126 -5.64 19.04 9.20
N SER A 127 -6.10 20.06 9.94
CA SER A 127 -5.43 21.38 9.86
C SER A 127 -3.95 21.37 10.24
N SER A 128 -3.58 20.53 11.21
CA SER A 128 -2.19 20.35 11.69
C SER A 128 -1.24 19.94 10.56
N LEU A 129 -1.67 19.03 9.68
CA LEU A 129 -0.90 18.60 8.52
C LEU A 129 -0.66 19.76 7.55
N TRP A 130 -1.70 20.53 7.21
CA TRP A 130 -1.56 21.65 6.28
C TRP A 130 -0.75 22.80 6.89
N ALA A 131 -0.90 23.04 8.20
CA ALA A 131 -0.13 24.02 8.95
C ALA A 131 1.36 23.70 8.95
N MET A 132 1.74 22.42 8.99
CA MET A 132 3.13 22.01 8.83
C MET A 132 3.67 22.32 7.42
N SER A 133 2.93 22.04 6.34
CA SER A 133 3.32 22.47 4.98
C SER A 133 3.48 24.00 4.89
N VAL A 134 2.61 24.77 5.55
CA VAL A 134 2.75 26.24 5.65
C VAL A 134 4.02 26.63 6.43
N ALA A 135 4.36 25.92 7.52
CA ALA A 135 5.57 26.15 8.29
C ALA A 135 6.83 25.92 7.45
N TYR A 136 6.88 24.84 6.66
CA TYR A 136 7.99 24.59 5.74
C TYR A 136 8.08 25.63 4.63
N SER A 137 6.95 26.02 4.02
CA SER A 137 6.93 27.12 3.03
C SER A 137 7.50 28.42 3.62
N ALA A 138 7.15 28.74 4.87
CA ALA A 138 7.70 29.88 5.59
C ALA A 138 9.20 29.71 5.92
N PHE A 139 9.61 28.54 6.41
CA PHE A 139 11.00 28.21 6.72
C PHE A 139 11.94 28.38 5.52
N PHE A 140 11.52 27.92 4.34
CA PHE A 140 12.33 28.06 3.13
C PHE A 140 12.47 29.52 2.67
N GLN A 141 11.54 30.38 3.09
CA GLN A 141 11.53 31.81 2.77
C GLN A 141 11.96 32.69 3.96
N TRP A 142 12.38 32.10 5.09
CA TRP A 142 12.41 32.77 6.40
C TRP A 142 13.15 34.10 6.39
N GLU A 143 14.35 34.15 5.80
CA GLU A 143 15.19 35.35 5.70
C GLU A 143 14.58 36.47 4.84
N GLN A 144 13.65 36.14 3.95
CA GLN A 144 12.95 37.09 3.07
C GLN A 144 11.63 37.58 3.66
N LEU A 145 11.10 36.90 4.69
CA LEU A 145 9.86 37.30 5.36
C LEU A 145 10.08 38.53 6.23
N SER A 146 9.16 39.48 6.14
CA SER A 146 9.13 40.63 7.05
C SER A 146 8.78 40.20 8.48
N ALA A 147 9.10 41.04 9.47
CA ALA A 147 8.71 40.79 10.86
C ALA A 147 7.20 40.58 11.02
N LYS A 148 6.38 41.32 10.27
CA LYS A 148 4.91 41.16 10.29
C LYS A 148 4.46 39.81 9.73
N GLN A 149 5.10 39.33 8.68
CA GLN A 149 4.80 38.02 8.09
C GLN A 149 5.22 36.89 9.04
N ARG A 150 6.41 36.97 9.63
CA ARG A 150 6.86 36.01 10.67
C ARG A 150 5.90 35.98 11.85
N GLU A 151 5.34 37.13 12.25
CA GLU A 151 4.29 37.20 13.26
C GLU A 151 3.00 36.48 12.83
N GLN A 152 2.56 36.60 11.57
CA GLN A 152 1.38 35.86 11.09
C GLN A 152 1.59 34.33 11.10
N ILE A 153 2.80 33.88 10.78
CA ILE A 153 3.17 32.46 10.88
C ILE A 153 3.19 32.01 12.34
N TYR A 154 3.74 32.83 13.23
CA TYR A 154 3.73 32.57 14.68
C TYR A 154 2.32 32.40 15.23
N GLN A 155 1.41 33.34 14.94
CA GLN A 155 0.03 33.30 15.43
C GLN A 155 -0.73 32.08 14.92
N LEU A 156 -0.56 31.72 13.65
CA LEU A 156 -1.13 30.51 13.05
C LEU A 156 -0.67 29.25 13.78
N LEU A 157 0.64 29.05 13.86
CA LEU A 157 1.23 27.83 14.42
C LEU A 157 0.98 27.69 15.93
N LYS A 158 1.00 28.81 16.66
CA LYS A 158 0.64 28.86 18.07
C LYS A 158 -0.81 28.44 18.30
N ALA A 159 -1.74 28.86 17.43
CA ALA A 159 -3.14 28.49 17.56
C ALA A 159 -3.37 26.98 17.36
N GLU A 160 -2.78 26.40 16.32
CA GLU A 160 -2.83 24.96 16.06
C GLU A 160 -2.22 24.16 17.23
N CYS A 161 -1.03 24.53 17.70
CA CYS A 161 -0.39 23.87 18.84
C CYS A 161 -1.19 23.99 20.14
N ASN A 162 -1.87 25.12 20.36
CA ASN A 162 -2.70 25.31 21.56
C ASN A 162 -3.98 24.47 21.50
N TYR A 163 -4.59 24.33 20.32
CA TYR A 163 -5.68 23.36 20.13
C TYR A 163 -5.22 21.95 20.53
N GLU A 164 -4.02 21.53 20.11
CA GLU A 164 -3.49 20.23 20.50
C GLU A 164 -3.21 20.11 22.00
N LEU A 165 -2.94 21.19 22.74
CA LEU A 165 -2.83 21.12 24.21
C LEU A 165 -4.16 20.78 24.91
N GLU A 166 -5.30 21.04 24.28
CA GLU A 166 -6.63 20.84 24.85
C GLU A 166 -7.26 19.49 24.46
N ARG A 167 -6.86 18.91 23.33
CA ARG A 167 -7.47 17.71 22.74
C ARG A 167 -7.10 16.40 23.47
N ALA A 168 -7.99 15.42 23.51
CA ALA A 168 -7.58 14.07 23.92
C ALA A 168 -6.72 13.43 22.82
N ILE A 169 -5.69 12.66 23.18
CA ILE A 169 -4.91 11.87 22.20
C ILE A 169 -5.77 10.66 21.81
N PRO A 170 -6.18 10.54 20.54
CA PRO A 170 -6.91 9.37 20.06
C PRO A 170 -6.14 8.06 20.27
N THR A 171 -6.83 7.05 20.77
CA THR A 171 -6.36 5.68 20.92
C THR A 171 -7.44 4.70 20.49
N GLY A 172 -7.04 3.49 20.12
CA GLY A 172 -7.92 2.47 19.58
C GLY A 172 -7.29 1.81 18.36
N PHE A 173 -7.49 0.51 18.21
CA PHE A 173 -6.85 -0.26 17.13
C PHE A 173 -7.85 -0.83 16.11
N LYS A 174 -9.16 -0.82 16.42
CA LYS A 174 -10.21 -1.40 15.57
C LYS A 174 -10.86 -0.36 14.67
N GLY A 175 -10.90 -0.64 13.37
CA GLY A 175 -11.65 0.10 12.36
C GLY A 175 -10.98 1.40 11.91
N ASP A 176 -10.75 2.32 12.84
CA ASP A 176 -10.22 3.66 12.59
C ASP A 176 -9.26 4.01 13.73
N THR A 177 -7.99 3.63 13.56
CA THR A 177 -6.99 3.68 14.65
C THR A 177 -6.63 5.08 15.09
N LYS A 178 -6.79 6.09 14.23
CA LYS A 178 -6.26 7.44 14.47
C LYS A 178 -4.74 7.54 14.61
N ALA A 179 -4.01 6.50 14.24
CA ALA A 179 -2.55 6.44 14.32
C ALA A 179 -1.85 7.46 13.41
N GLU A 180 -2.33 7.62 12.17
CA GLU A 180 -1.80 8.60 11.22
C GLU A 180 -2.07 10.03 11.68
N GLU A 181 -3.26 10.28 12.23
CA GLU A 181 -3.64 11.58 12.77
C GLU A 181 -2.70 11.98 13.91
N ASN A 182 -2.43 11.07 14.86
CA ASN A 182 -1.43 11.30 15.92
C ASN A 182 -0.05 11.73 15.36
N GLY A 183 0.32 11.21 14.18
CA GLY A 183 1.50 11.65 13.43
C GLY A 183 1.38 13.09 12.93
N TRP A 184 0.29 13.45 12.25
CA TRP A 184 0.01 14.81 11.76
C TRP A 184 0.05 15.86 12.88
N GLU A 185 -0.37 15.48 14.08
CA GLU A 185 -0.30 16.36 15.26
C GLU A 185 1.13 16.52 15.79
N CYS A 186 2.00 15.51 15.63
CA CYS A 186 3.42 15.65 15.92
C CYS A 186 4.08 16.68 15.00
N ASP A 187 3.71 16.70 13.72
CA ASP A 187 4.30 17.59 12.71
C ASP A 187 4.14 19.07 13.05
N VAL A 188 2.93 19.52 13.39
CA VAL A 188 2.69 20.94 13.71
C VAL A 188 3.40 21.34 15.00
N LEU A 189 3.42 20.47 16.01
CA LEU A 189 4.13 20.70 17.27
C LEU A 189 5.64 20.80 17.04
N ALA A 190 6.21 19.87 16.27
CA ALA A 190 7.62 19.84 15.94
C ALA A 190 8.07 21.04 15.10
N ALA A 191 7.30 21.39 14.07
CA ALA A 191 7.55 22.56 13.22
C ALA A 191 7.53 23.86 14.05
N THR A 192 6.56 24.01 14.96
CA THR A 192 6.43 25.18 15.83
C THR A 192 7.57 25.28 16.83
N LEU A 193 7.94 24.17 17.47
CA LEU A 193 9.12 24.08 18.34
C LEU A 193 10.40 24.40 17.57
N GLY A 194 10.47 24.00 16.31
CA GLY A 194 11.61 24.25 15.44
C GLY A 194 11.79 25.73 15.09
N LEU A 195 10.71 26.41 14.72
CA LEU A 195 10.71 27.84 14.38
C LEU A 195 10.82 28.73 15.62
N PHE A 196 10.15 28.37 16.72
CA PHE A 196 10.01 29.18 17.93
C PHE A 196 10.46 28.42 19.21
N PRO A 197 11.72 27.97 19.29
CA PRO A 197 12.19 27.07 20.35
C PRO A 197 12.18 27.71 21.75
N THR A 198 12.15 29.03 21.85
CA THR A 198 12.16 29.80 23.11
C THR A 198 10.79 30.33 23.51
N ASP A 199 9.70 29.96 22.81
CA ASP A 199 8.36 30.37 23.20
C ASP A 199 8.05 29.95 24.65
N PRO A 200 7.34 30.78 25.44
CA PRO A 200 6.96 30.43 26.81
C PRO A 200 6.16 29.11 26.95
N LEU A 201 5.48 28.65 25.90
CA LEU A 201 4.72 27.39 25.87
C LEU A 201 5.50 26.21 25.29
N ALA A 202 6.73 26.42 24.80
CA ALA A 202 7.51 25.38 24.12
C ALA A 202 7.68 24.10 24.96
N GLU A 203 7.88 24.20 26.28
CA GLU A 203 7.97 23.01 27.13
C GLU A 203 6.66 22.19 27.16
N LYS A 204 5.49 22.86 27.13
CA LYS A 204 4.20 22.18 27.08
C LYS A 204 3.97 21.52 25.74
N TRP A 205 4.29 22.21 24.65
CA TRP A 205 4.22 21.65 23.30
C TRP A 205 5.16 20.45 23.14
N PHE A 206 6.38 20.51 23.70
CA PHE A 206 7.33 19.40 23.63
C PHE A 206 6.87 18.16 24.41
N LYS A 207 6.32 18.32 25.63
CA LYS A 207 5.71 17.20 26.36
C LYS A 207 4.53 16.60 25.61
N ARG A 208 3.76 17.44 24.93
CA ARG A 208 2.62 17.01 24.13
C ARG A 208 3.05 16.25 22.87
N LEU A 209 4.06 16.75 22.15
CA LEU A 209 4.69 16.08 21.01
C LEU A 209 5.14 14.67 21.38
N ARG A 210 5.87 14.53 22.50
CA ARG A 210 6.32 13.23 23.01
C ARG A 210 5.17 12.25 23.26
N SER A 211 4.07 12.76 23.80
CA SER A 211 2.88 11.95 24.08
C SER A 211 2.17 11.51 22.79
N PHE A 212 1.96 12.39 21.81
CA PHE A 212 1.38 11.99 20.52
C PHE A 212 2.26 10.96 19.80
N ALA A 213 3.57 11.20 19.76
CA ALA A 213 4.52 10.33 19.07
C ALA A 213 4.50 8.88 19.60
N VAL A 214 4.50 8.68 20.93
CA VAL A 214 4.39 7.34 21.53
C VAL A 214 3.07 6.66 21.15
N ASN A 215 1.98 7.42 20.99
CA ASN A 215 0.65 6.89 20.69
C ASN A 215 0.33 6.84 19.19
N SER A 216 1.28 7.14 18.31
CA SER A 216 1.13 6.91 16.87
C SER A 216 1.27 5.43 16.53
N TYR A 217 2.27 4.75 17.11
CA TYR A 217 2.48 3.29 17.01
C TYR A 217 2.46 2.61 18.38
N SER A 218 1.58 3.04 19.28
CA SER A 218 1.48 2.43 20.61
C SER A 218 1.01 0.99 20.53
N HIS A 219 1.77 0.11 21.18
CA HIS A 219 1.48 -1.31 21.29
C HIS A 219 1.06 -1.64 22.74
N PRO A 220 0.23 -2.67 23.01
CA PRO A 220 -0.14 -3.05 24.39
C PRO A 220 1.04 -3.25 25.34
N MET A 221 2.21 -3.65 24.83
CA MET A 221 3.43 -3.78 25.64
C MET A 221 3.96 -2.45 26.21
N ASP A 222 3.55 -1.32 25.66
CA ASP A 222 4.02 -0.01 26.09
C ASP A 222 3.44 0.40 27.46
N GLU A 223 2.35 -0.23 27.91
CA GLU A 223 1.73 0.02 29.21
C GLU A 223 2.70 -0.22 30.38
N ASP A 224 3.57 -1.22 30.24
CA ASP A 224 4.56 -1.62 31.26
C ASP A 224 6.00 -1.31 30.83
N ASN A 225 6.21 -0.47 29.82
CA ASN A 225 7.54 -0.13 29.31
C ASN A 225 8.20 0.99 30.14
N ASP A 226 9.05 0.58 31.09
CA ASP A 226 9.82 1.47 31.98
C ASP A 226 11.05 2.13 31.32
N GLU A 227 11.24 2.00 30.01
CA GLU A 227 12.34 2.67 29.31
C GLU A 227 12.22 4.20 29.38
N VAL A 228 13.25 4.86 29.91
CA VAL A 228 13.39 6.31 29.86
C VAL A 228 13.82 6.71 28.45
N VAL A 229 12.87 7.20 27.65
CA VAL A 229 13.05 7.46 26.22
C VAL A 229 14.01 8.63 25.90
N ASP A 230 14.04 9.66 26.75
CA ASP A 230 14.88 10.85 26.57
C ASP A 230 15.69 11.20 27.83
N PRO A 231 16.73 10.40 28.17
CA PRO A 231 17.49 10.57 29.40
C PRO A 231 18.26 11.91 29.47
N HIS A 232 18.45 12.59 28.33
CA HIS A 232 19.03 13.94 28.28
C HIS A 232 18.06 15.05 28.68
N TYR A 233 16.75 14.77 28.72
CA TYR A 233 15.72 15.76 28.97
C TYR A 233 15.05 15.57 30.34
N ASP A 234 14.50 14.39 30.61
CA ASP A 234 13.84 14.06 31.87
C ASP A 234 13.92 12.55 32.19
N GLN A 235 13.14 12.10 33.17
CA GLN A 235 13.03 10.68 33.56
C GLN A 235 11.71 10.06 33.11
N THR A 236 11.03 10.67 32.13
CA THR A 236 9.74 10.19 31.67
C THR A 236 9.91 8.88 30.89
N THR A 237 9.15 7.85 31.27
CA THR A 237 9.17 6.54 30.60
C THR A 237 8.14 6.42 29.47
N ILE A 238 8.27 5.40 28.62
CA ILE A 238 7.26 5.08 27.61
C ILE A 238 5.89 4.83 28.25
N ALA A 239 5.83 4.03 29.33
CA ALA A 239 4.60 3.76 30.08
C ALA A 239 3.88 5.04 30.56
N GLN A 240 4.63 6.07 30.94
CA GLN A 240 4.06 7.35 31.37
C GLN A 240 3.49 8.18 30.21
N LEU A 241 3.99 7.99 28.99
CA LEU A 241 3.52 8.64 27.77
C LEU A 241 2.38 7.86 27.09
N TYR A 242 2.29 6.55 27.31
CA TYR A 242 1.26 5.68 26.78
C TYR A 242 -0.16 6.11 27.22
N ARG A 243 -1.11 6.09 26.29
CA ARG A 243 -2.53 6.42 26.51
C ARG A 243 -3.48 5.30 26.12
N GLY A 244 -3.00 4.32 25.36
CA GLY A 244 -3.78 3.22 24.82
C GLY A 244 -3.17 2.71 23.51
N ALA A 245 -3.54 1.51 23.10
CA ALA A 245 -2.99 0.88 21.90
C ALA A 245 -3.63 1.44 20.62
N ASN A 246 -2.79 1.65 19.61
CA ASN A 246 -3.17 1.97 18.24
C ASN A 246 -2.74 0.87 17.27
N LEU A 247 -1.93 -0.09 17.72
CA LEU A 247 -1.59 -1.32 17.01
C LEU A 247 -2.33 -2.52 17.62
N TYR A 248 -2.55 -3.55 16.80
CA TYR A 248 -2.92 -4.89 17.26
C TYR A 248 -1.71 -5.61 17.89
N ASP A 249 -1.96 -6.76 18.54
CA ASP A 249 -0.93 -7.58 19.18
C ASP A 249 0.10 -8.13 18.15
N ASP A 250 -0.32 -8.31 16.90
CA ASP A 250 0.55 -8.68 15.77
C ASP A 250 1.18 -7.48 15.03
N PHE A 251 1.17 -6.29 15.65
CA PHE A 251 1.68 -5.01 15.14
C PHE A 251 0.97 -4.45 13.89
N THR A 252 -0.06 -5.13 13.40
CA THR A 252 -0.87 -4.60 12.29
C THR A 252 -1.71 -3.40 12.74
N LEU A 253 -2.09 -2.60 11.76
CA LEU A 253 -2.86 -1.37 11.94
C LEU A 253 -4.05 -1.37 10.98
N GLN A 254 -5.22 -1.01 11.50
CA GLN A 254 -6.44 -0.88 10.70
C GLN A 254 -6.88 0.58 10.56
N ASN A 255 -7.18 1.00 9.34
CA ASN A 255 -7.89 2.26 9.12
C ASN A 255 -8.97 2.06 8.05
N HIS A 256 -10.08 2.79 8.14
CA HIS A 256 -11.27 2.59 7.28
C HIS A 256 -11.81 1.13 7.28
N ASN A 257 -11.63 0.40 8.38
CA ASN A 257 -11.88 -1.05 8.51
C ASN A 257 -10.99 -1.92 7.58
N TYR A 258 -9.83 -1.40 7.19
CA TYR A 258 -8.88 -2.01 6.27
C TYR A 258 -7.50 -2.16 6.89
N PHE A 259 -6.91 -3.34 6.74
CA PHE A 259 -5.46 -3.46 6.77
C PHE A 259 -4.92 -2.96 5.42
N HIS A 260 -4.43 -1.73 5.40
CA HIS A 260 -3.73 -1.15 4.27
C HIS A 260 -2.30 -0.84 4.68
N THR A 261 -1.33 -1.31 3.91
CA THR A 261 0.07 -0.97 4.15
C THR A 261 0.32 0.54 4.08
N SER A 262 -0.40 1.28 3.21
CA SER A 262 -0.35 2.76 3.17
C SER A 262 -0.62 3.43 4.53
N TYR A 263 -1.66 2.98 5.24
CA TYR A 263 -2.02 3.53 6.56
C TYR A 263 -1.05 3.09 7.64
N GLN A 264 -0.50 1.89 7.51
CA GLN A 264 0.57 1.47 8.40
C GLN A 264 1.81 2.34 8.19
N ASN A 265 2.31 2.51 6.97
CA ASN A 265 3.60 3.19 6.74
C ASN A 265 3.53 4.72 6.85
N VAL A 266 2.37 5.35 6.59
CA VAL A 266 2.26 6.82 6.66
C VAL A 266 2.61 7.34 8.05
N VAL A 267 2.30 6.59 9.10
CA VAL A 267 2.68 6.95 10.47
C VAL A 267 4.20 7.14 10.62
N ALA A 268 5.01 6.22 10.07
CA ALA A 268 6.46 6.37 10.05
C ALA A 268 6.90 7.59 9.22
N GLN A 269 6.19 7.91 8.13
CA GLN A 269 6.44 9.14 7.36
C GLN A 269 6.23 10.38 8.24
N GLU A 270 5.04 10.55 8.84
CA GLU A 270 4.71 11.75 9.61
C GLU A 270 5.65 11.92 10.82
N LEU A 271 5.96 10.84 11.54
CA LEU A 271 6.92 10.89 12.64
C LEU A 271 8.34 11.30 12.20
N GLY A 272 8.77 10.84 11.02
CA GLY A 272 10.04 11.22 10.42
C GLY A 272 10.05 12.67 9.94
N GLU A 273 8.95 13.15 9.36
CA GLU A 273 8.80 14.53 8.94
C GLU A 273 8.78 15.49 10.15
N ALA A 274 8.14 15.11 11.25
CA ALA A 274 8.20 15.84 12.51
C ALA A 274 9.64 15.89 13.06
N ALA A 275 10.35 14.75 13.05
CA ALA A 275 11.75 14.71 13.48
C ALA A 275 12.65 15.59 12.60
N LEU A 276 12.39 15.60 11.29
CA LEU A 276 13.08 16.46 10.34
C LEU A 276 12.80 17.94 10.60
N ALA A 277 11.54 18.35 10.79
CA ALA A 277 11.17 19.73 11.06
C ALA A 277 11.83 20.25 12.35
N LEU A 278 11.76 19.45 13.41
CA LEU A 278 12.37 19.75 14.70
C LEU A 278 13.88 19.99 14.54
N LYS A 279 14.58 19.13 13.82
CA LYS A 279 16.03 19.26 13.62
C LYS A 279 16.40 20.37 12.64
N LEU A 280 15.84 20.35 11.44
CA LEU A 280 16.20 21.25 10.34
C LEU A 280 15.96 22.71 10.70
N PHE A 281 14.80 23.05 11.26
CA PHE A 281 14.47 24.45 11.53
C PHE A 281 15.37 25.04 12.63
N GLN A 282 15.64 24.25 13.68
CA GLN A 282 16.53 24.67 14.76
C GLN A 282 17.99 24.83 14.29
N THR A 283 18.51 23.85 13.58
CA THR A 283 19.89 23.88 13.10
C THR A 283 20.13 24.94 12.03
N ASP A 284 19.16 25.24 11.17
CA ASP A 284 19.34 26.24 10.13
C ASP A 284 19.05 27.68 10.63
N ILE A 285 18.00 27.91 11.41
CA ILE A 285 17.69 29.28 11.89
C ILE A 285 18.48 29.61 13.15
N HIS A 286 18.51 28.69 14.13
CA HIS A 286 19.02 28.96 15.48
C HIS A 286 20.44 28.42 15.70
N LYS A 287 20.97 27.63 14.76
CA LYS A 287 22.31 27.01 14.80
C LYS A 287 22.58 26.11 16.02
N GLN A 288 21.53 25.74 16.75
CA GLN A 288 21.58 24.85 17.91
C GLN A 288 20.26 24.09 18.04
N GLU A 289 20.32 22.85 18.52
CA GLU A 289 19.14 22.04 18.84
C GLU A 289 18.80 22.20 20.32
N ARG A 290 17.66 22.84 20.62
CA ARG A 290 17.13 22.93 21.99
C ARG A 290 16.23 21.75 22.32
N TRP A 291 15.37 21.37 21.38
CA TRP A 291 14.40 20.30 21.53
C TRP A 291 14.80 19.12 20.65
N LYS A 292 14.88 17.92 21.23
CA LYS A 292 15.11 16.66 20.52
C LYS A 292 14.49 15.51 21.33
N THR A 293 13.89 14.54 20.64
CA THR A 293 13.21 13.41 21.28
C THR A 293 13.37 12.12 20.47
N ASN A 294 13.57 11.00 21.15
CA ASN A 294 13.55 9.66 20.56
C ASN A 294 12.13 9.09 20.43
N THR A 295 11.12 9.70 21.05
CA THR A 295 9.72 9.26 20.96
C THR A 295 9.20 9.22 19.53
N LEU A 296 9.74 10.06 18.65
CA LEU A 296 9.39 10.09 17.22
C LEU A 296 9.83 8.83 16.47
N MET A 297 10.77 8.06 17.02
CA MET A 297 11.20 6.80 16.42
C MET A 297 10.70 5.56 17.20
N HIS A 298 9.86 5.77 18.22
CA HIS A 298 9.28 4.69 19.02
C HIS A 298 8.48 3.74 18.12
N GLN A 299 8.78 2.43 18.22
CA GLN A 299 8.15 1.34 17.46
C GLN A 299 8.24 1.40 15.92
N VAL A 300 8.80 2.47 15.32
CA VAL A 300 8.95 2.60 13.86
C VAL A 300 9.73 1.41 13.28
N GLY A 301 10.87 1.05 13.87
CA GLY A 301 11.67 -0.09 13.42
C GLY A 301 10.97 -1.45 13.58
N PHE A 302 10.21 -1.63 14.67
CA PHE A 302 9.44 -2.87 14.90
C PHE A 302 8.33 -3.04 13.88
N VAL A 303 7.56 -1.99 13.58
CA VAL A 303 6.53 -2.04 12.54
C VAL A 303 7.11 -2.36 11.16
N MET A 304 8.32 -1.86 10.87
CA MET A 304 9.02 -2.22 9.63
C MET A 304 9.37 -3.70 9.58
N ASP A 305 10.00 -4.24 10.62
CA ASP A 305 10.46 -5.63 10.68
C ASP A 305 9.32 -6.65 10.79
N GLU A 306 8.33 -6.37 11.62
CA GLU A 306 7.24 -7.31 11.93
C GLU A 306 6.12 -7.28 10.90
N VAL A 307 5.96 -6.19 10.14
CA VAL A 307 4.83 -6.05 9.19
C VAL A 307 5.28 -5.63 7.80
N LEU A 308 5.85 -4.43 7.66
CA LEU A 308 5.97 -3.78 6.34
C LEU A 308 6.99 -4.48 5.42
N TYR A 309 8.13 -4.94 5.94
CA TYR A 309 9.12 -5.65 5.13
C TYR A 309 8.63 -7.02 4.64
N ARG A 310 7.78 -7.69 5.41
CA ARG A 310 7.13 -8.96 5.02
C ARG A 310 6.08 -8.80 3.93
N LEU A 311 5.76 -7.55 3.57
CA LEU A 311 4.85 -7.14 2.51
C LEU A 311 5.57 -6.39 1.38
N ALA A 312 6.89 -6.19 1.45
CA ALA A 312 7.63 -5.45 0.44
C ALA A 312 7.76 -6.24 -0.88
N LEU A 313 7.54 -5.55 -2.00
CA LEU A 313 7.70 -6.08 -3.34
C LEU A 313 9.05 -5.67 -3.94
N ALA A 314 9.44 -6.36 -5.01
CA ALA A 314 10.76 -6.22 -5.60
C ALA A 314 11.07 -4.80 -6.13
N ASP A 315 10.06 -4.03 -6.54
CA ASP A 315 10.20 -2.64 -7.02
C ASP A 315 10.16 -1.59 -5.90
N GLY A 316 10.06 -2.00 -4.64
CA GLY A 316 9.90 -1.11 -3.50
C GLY A 316 8.45 -0.78 -3.18
N GLU A 317 7.45 -1.31 -3.89
CA GLU A 317 6.03 -1.18 -3.54
C GLU A 317 5.70 -2.03 -2.29
N LEU A 318 4.69 -1.62 -1.51
CA LEU A 318 4.15 -2.45 -0.44
C LEU A 318 2.91 -3.19 -0.91
N ALA A 319 2.84 -4.49 -0.60
CA ALA A 319 1.72 -5.31 -0.97
C ALA A 319 0.44 -4.90 -0.24
N MET A 320 -0.71 -5.07 -0.90
CA MET A 320 -2.01 -4.68 -0.34
C MET A 320 -2.98 -5.87 -0.37
N PRO A 321 -2.88 -6.79 0.62
CA PRO A 321 -3.57 -8.09 0.57
C PRO A 321 -5.09 -7.99 0.56
N ASN A 322 -5.65 -6.96 1.19
CA ASN A 322 -7.09 -6.76 1.27
C ASN A 322 -7.67 -6.13 -0.01
N GLY A 323 -6.83 -5.73 -0.97
CA GLY A 323 -7.16 -4.82 -2.09
C GLY A 323 -6.53 -3.42 -1.89
N ASN A 324 -7.01 -2.39 -2.57
CA ASN A 324 -6.46 -1.03 -2.44
C ASN A 324 -7.56 0.05 -2.47
N ASP A 325 -7.39 1.08 -1.62
CA ASP A 325 -8.31 2.22 -1.49
C ASP A 325 -7.79 3.50 -2.17
N TRP A 326 -6.48 3.58 -2.49
CA TRP A 326 -5.83 4.79 -3.02
C TRP A 326 -5.26 4.60 -4.43
N SER A 327 -4.57 5.57 -5.01
CA SER A 327 -3.85 5.37 -6.29
C SER A 327 -2.73 4.32 -6.17
N LEU A 328 -2.69 3.32 -7.07
CA LEU A 328 -1.58 2.35 -7.14
C LEU A 328 -0.31 2.98 -7.69
N PHE A 329 0.87 2.47 -7.31
CA PHE A 329 2.20 2.80 -7.84
C PHE A 329 2.68 4.23 -7.61
N LEU A 330 2.17 4.90 -6.57
CA LEU A 330 2.74 6.17 -6.11
C LEU A 330 4.01 5.96 -5.30
N TYR A 331 4.20 4.73 -4.81
CA TYR A 331 5.25 4.39 -3.87
C TYR A 331 5.18 5.29 -2.64
N ASP A 332 3.99 5.31 -2.02
CA ASP A 332 3.61 6.17 -0.89
C ASP A 332 4.59 6.05 0.30
N GLN A 333 5.23 4.90 0.42
CA GLN A 333 6.23 4.53 1.43
C GLN A 333 7.63 5.09 1.23
N VAL A 334 7.91 5.82 0.14
CA VAL A 334 9.27 6.35 -0.11
C VAL A 334 9.80 7.16 1.08
N THR A 335 8.97 8.03 1.67
CA THR A 335 9.37 8.86 2.81
C THR A 335 9.43 8.06 4.12
N SER A 336 8.62 7.00 4.26
CA SER A 336 8.75 6.05 5.37
C SER A 336 10.10 5.33 5.29
N PHE A 337 10.51 4.89 4.09
CA PHE A 337 11.84 4.30 3.88
C PHE A 337 12.95 5.32 4.15
N SER A 338 12.78 6.59 3.78
CA SER A 338 13.73 7.66 4.13
C SER A 338 13.83 7.92 5.61
N THR A 339 12.71 7.85 6.32
CA THR A 339 12.69 7.96 7.77
C THR A 339 13.56 6.87 8.39
N VAL A 340 13.32 5.62 7.99
CA VAL A 340 14.00 4.45 8.56
C VAL A 340 15.48 4.40 8.09
N SER A 341 15.79 4.76 6.85
CA SER A 341 17.16 4.78 6.33
C SER A 341 18.01 5.90 6.96
N CYS A 342 17.45 7.10 7.13
CA CYS A 342 18.18 8.27 7.63
C CYS A 342 18.26 8.30 9.15
N PHE A 343 17.14 8.08 9.85
CA PHE A 343 17.08 8.18 11.31
C PHE A 343 17.46 6.88 12.02
N LEU A 344 17.05 5.73 11.48
CA LEU A 344 17.35 4.40 12.05
C LEU A 344 18.53 3.70 11.36
N ARG A 345 19.09 4.30 10.31
CA ARG A 345 20.31 3.82 9.63
C ARG A 345 20.12 2.44 8.99
N ASP A 346 18.91 2.12 8.57
CA ASP A 346 18.56 0.79 8.06
C ASP A 346 18.98 0.59 6.58
N PRO A 347 19.80 -0.44 6.26
CA PRO A 347 20.26 -0.70 4.90
C PRO A 347 19.20 -1.32 3.98
N TYR A 348 18.20 -2.00 4.51
CA TYR A 348 17.07 -2.55 3.77
C TYR A 348 16.09 -1.44 3.36
N ALA A 349 15.78 -0.52 4.27
CA ALA A 349 15.01 0.68 3.95
C ALA A 349 15.67 1.47 2.81
N LEU A 350 17.00 1.70 2.92
CA LEU A 350 17.75 2.43 1.90
C LEU A 350 17.68 1.75 0.52
N MET A 351 17.75 0.43 0.46
CA MET A 351 17.57 -0.33 -0.77
C MET A 351 16.16 -0.16 -1.36
N LEU A 352 15.11 -0.27 -0.53
CA LEU A 352 13.72 -0.14 -0.99
C LEU A 352 13.40 1.30 -1.43
N GLU A 353 13.90 2.31 -0.72
CA GLU A 353 13.79 3.73 -1.07
C GLU A 353 14.33 4.00 -2.47
N GLN A 354 15.55 3.53 -2.76
CA GLN A 354 16.18 3.73 -4.08
C GLN A 354 15.37 3.10 -5.21
N ARG A 355 14.71 1.97 -4.94
CA ARG A 355 13.83 1.31 -5.91
C ARG A 355 12.55 2.13 -6.11
N ALA A 356 11.89 2.52 -5.02
CA ALA A 356 10.72 3.38 -5.04
C ALA A 356 10.97 4.69 -5.80
N LEU A 357 12.08 5.40 -5.53
CA LEU A 357 12.45 6.64 -6.22
C LEU A 357 12.62 6.44 -7.74
N ARG A 358 13.28 5.36 -8.16
CA ARG A 358 13.43 5.03 -9.59
C ARG A 358 12.08 4.79 -10.25
N GLN A 359 11.14 4.17 -9.54
CA GLN A 359 9.80 3.92 -10.06
C GLN A 359 8.94 5.19 -10.12
N ILE A 360 9.03 6.06 -9.10
CA ILE A 360 8.39 7.38 -9.11
C ILE A 360 8.87 8.19 -10.33
N ALA A 361 10.19 8.21 -10.58
CA ALA A 361 10.77 8.87 -11.74
C ALA A 361 10.28 8.26 -13.06
N ARG A 362 10.18 6.93 -13.14
CA ARG A 362 9.61 6.25 -14.32
C ARG A 362 8.15 6.64 -14.53
N ARG A 363 7.38 6.77 -13.44
CA ARG A 363 5.96 7.15 -13.51
C ARG A 363 5.76 8.59 -13.97
N GLN A 364 6.55 9.52 -13.44
CA GLN A 364 6.45 10.93 -13.82
C GLN A 364 6.66 11.12 -15.33
N LYS A 365 7.52 10.33 -15.96
CA LYS A 365 7.75 10.36 -17.42
C LYS A 365 6.54 9.97 -18.27
N THR A 366 5.47 9.46 -17.68
CA THR A 366 4.21 9.19 -18.39
C THR A 366 3.37 10.43 -18.63
N THR A 367 3.69 11.56 -17.99
CA THR A 367 3.00 12.84 -18.17
C THR A 367 3.89 13.83 -18.92
N THR A 368 3.29 14.83 -19.56
CA THR A 368 4.01 15.82 -20.37
C THR A 368 4.32 17.11 -19.63
N ASP A 369 3.64 17.37 -18.51
CA ASP A 369 3.79 18.56 -17.68
C ASP A 369 4.51 18.29 -16.35
N GLY A 370 5.06 17.08 -16.21
CA GLY A 370 5.78 16.61 -15.02
C GLY A 370 4.89 16.22 -13.84
N SER A 371 3.57 16.20 -14.02
CA SER A 371 2.66 15.65 -13.00
C SER A 371 2.92 14.17 -12.72
N TRP A 372 2.57 13.70 -11.53
CA TRP A 372 2.94 12.35 -11.07
C TRP A 372 2.00 11.25 -11.58
N LEU A 373 0.76 11.61 -11.89
CA LEU A 373 -0.33 10.69 -12.22
C LEU A 373 -1.08 11.11 -13.48
N LEU A 374 -1.43 10.14 -14.33
CA LEU A 374 -2.36 10.39 -15.44
C LEU A 374 -3.81 10.58 -14.98
N ARG A 375 -4.22 9.88 -13.91
CA ARG A 375 -5.62 9.83 -13.43
C ARG A 375 -5.67 9.87 -11.89
N PRO A 376 -5.32 10.99 -11.26
CA PRO A 376 -5.31 11.10 -9.80
C PRO A 376 -6.71 10.84 -9.22
N ASP A 377 -6.76 10.11 -8.11
CA ASP A 377 -7.97 9.83 -7.32
C ASP A 377 -8.53 11.09 -6.65
N VAL A 378 -7.66 11.99 -6.19
CA VAL A 378 -7.99 13.24 -5.50
C VAL A 378 -7.25 14.42 -6.12
N GLY A 379 -7.38 14.58 -7.45
CA GLY A 379 -7.02 15.81 -8.17
C GLY A 379 -5.64 16.39 -7.87
N ALA A 380 -5.60 17.70 -7.61
CA ALA A 380 -4.36 18.46 -7.39
C ALA A 380 -3.73 18.15 -6.04
N ARG A 381 -4.57 17.82 -5.05
CA ARG A 381 -4.11 17.35 -3.74
C ARG A 381 -3.20 16.14 -3.86
N ARG A 382 -3.55 15.15 -4.69
CA ARG A 382 -2.69 13.98 -4.89
C ARG A 382 -1.32 14.34 -5.46
N MET A 383 -1.27 15.34 -6.35
CA MET A 383 -0.02 15.80 -6.94
C MET A 383 0.86 16.54 -5.93
N GLY A 384 0.26 17.35 -5.06
CA GLY A 384 0.94 18.00 -3.95
C GLY A 384 1.55 16.99 -2.99
N VAL A 385 0.77 15.97 -2.57
CA VAL A 385 1.23 14.91 -1.66
C VAL A 385 2.43 14.15 -2.23
N GLN A 386 2.42 13.78 -3.50
CA GLN A 386 3.57 13.08 -4.10
C GLN A 386 4.81 13.97 -4.17
N ALA A 387 4.65 15.25 -4.55
CA ALA A 387 5.77 16.19 -4.57
C ALA A 387 6.32 16.41 -3.15
N HIS A 388 5.44 16.49 -2.14
CA HIS A 388 5.80 16.59 -0.75
C HIS A 388 6.70 15.41 -0.34
N ARG A 389 6.29 14.17 -0.60
CA ARG A 389 7.08 12.97 -0.26
C ARG A 389 8.47 12.96 -0.91
N VAL A 390 8.57 13.31 -2.19
CA VAL A 390 9.85 13.41 -2.90
C VAL A 390 10.74 14.51 -2.29
N MET A 391 10.16 15.64 -1.90
CA MET A 391 10.87 16.72 -1.21
C MET A 391 11.39 16.28 0.16
N MET A 392 10.55 15.63 0.98
CA MET A 392 10.94 15.17 2.32
C MET A 392 12.02 14.10 2.25
N THR A 393 11.90 13.16 1.31
CA THR A 393 12.96 12.18 1.01
C THR A 393 14.30 12.88 0.77
N TRP A 394 14.32 13.89 -0.11
CA TRP A 394 15.55 14.65 -0.37
C TRP A 394 16.07 15.39 0.86
N LEU A 395 15.19 16.04 1.63
CA LEU A 395 15.57 16.80 2.82
C LEU A 395 16.11 15.92 3.94
N MET A 396 15.56 14.72 4.14
CA MET A 396 16.05 13.77 5.14
C MET A 396 17.50 13.41 4.86
N HIS A 397 17.83 13.06 3.63
CA HIS A 397 19.22 12.77 3.22
C HIS A 397 20.12 14.01 3.24
N HIS A 398 19.58 15.20 2.96
CA HIS A 398 20.34 16.44 3.08
C HIS A 398 20.77 16.73 4.53
N VAL A 399 19.93 16.41 5.50
CA VAL A 399 20.18 16.67 6.93
C VAL A 399 20.90 15.51 7.62
N LEU A 400 20.59 14.27 7.22
CA LEU A 400 21.08 13.02 7.79
C LEU A 400 21.56 12.10 6.66
N PRO A 401 22.74 12.38 6.07
CA PRO A 401 23.23 11.63 4.91
C PRO A 401 23.48 10.16 5.23
N THR A 402 23.24 9.29 4.24
CA THR A 402 23.46 7.84 4.34
C THR A 402 24.68 7.38 3.53
N ASP A 403 25.63 8.26 3.22
CA ASP A 403 26.81 7.96 2.39
C ASP A 403 27.70 6.85 2.99
N ASP A 404 27.66 6.68 4.30
CA ASP A 404 28.37 5.65 5.07
C ASP A 404 27.55 4.36 5.27
N ILE A 405 26.30 4.30 4.80
CA ILE A 405 25.50 3.07 4.76
C ILE A 405 25.66 2.40 3.38
N THR A 406 25.93 1.10 3.38
CA THR A 406 25.80 0.30 2.17
C THR A 406 24.38 -0.27 2.08
N PRO A 407 23.59 0.05 1.04
CA PRO A 407 22.26 -0.53 0.86
C PRO A 407 22.35 -2.06 0.79
N ALA A 408 21.38 -2.74 1.40
CA ALA A 408 21.26 -4.18 1.30
C ALA A 408 20.96 -4.60 -0.16
N THR A 409 21.25 -5.86 -0.48
CA THR A 409 20.80 -6.47 -1.74
C THR A 409 19.43 -7.12 -1.55
N TRP A 410 18.67 -7.26 -2.63
CA TRP A 410 17.39 -7.98 -2.59
C TRP A 410 17.53 -9.43 -2.14
N GLN A 411 18.65 -10.08 -2.46
CA GLN A 411 18.92 -11.43 -1.99
C GLN A 411 19.09 -11.49 -0.46
N GLN A 412 19.77 -10.50 0.13
CA GLN A 412 19.87 -10.37 1.58
C GLN A 412 18.50 -10.06 2.20
N PHE A 413 17.68 -9.24 1.54
CA PHE A 413 16.32 -8.95 1.96
C PHE A 413 15.46 -10.22 2.02
N LEU A 414 15.41 -10.99 0.92
CA LEU A 414 14.68 -12.26 0.88
C LEU A 414 15.19 -13.26 1.92
N THR A 415 16.50 -13.29 2.20
CA THR A 415 17.04 -14.18 3.24
C THR A 415 16.47 -13.87 4.63
N ARG A 416 16.10 -12.62 4.90
CA ARG A 416 15.59 -12.17 6.21
C ARG A 416 14.06 -12.16 6.28
N TYR A 417 13.38 -11.77 5.19
CA TYR A 417 11.95 -11.46 5.21
C TYR A 417 11.09 -12.34 4.28
N SER A 418 11.63 -13.45 3.76
CA SER A 418 10.84 -14.36 2.92
C SER A 418 9.92 -15.30 3.69
N GLU A 419 10.17 -15.47 4.99
CA GLU A 419 9.41 -16.38 5.82
C GLU A 419 7.92 -16.04 5.84
N THR A 420 7.09 -17.08 5.80
CA THR A 420 5.64 -17.00 5.82
C THR A 420 5.20 -16.25 7.06
N SER A 421 4.39 -15.22 6.84
CA SER A 421 3.92 -14.33 7.88
C SER A 421 2.40 -14.39 7.93
N TYR A 422 1.85 -14.79 9.07
CA TYR A 422 0.41 -14.83 9.32
C TYR A 422 0.05 -13.79 10.38
N TYR A 423 -0.84 -12.87 10.02
CA TYR A 423 -1.38 -11.82 10.88
C TYR A 423 -2.80 -12.20 11.30
N PRO A 424 -2.98 -12.86 12.46
CA PRO A 424 -4.28 -13.36 12.91
C PRO A 424 -5.30 -12.25 13.18
N ASP A 425 -4.86 -11.05 13.56
CA ASP A 425 -5.78 -9.95 13.86
C ASP A 425 -6.39 -9.32 12.61
N GLN A 426 -5.70 -9.44 11.46
CA GLN A 426 -6.19 -8.97 10.16
C GLN A 426 -6.69 -10.09 9.26
N ASP A 427 -6.46 -11.35 9.62
CA ASP A 427 -6.73 -12.51 8.79
C ASP A 427 -6.04 -12.39 7.41
N VAL A 428 -4.72 -12.17 7.46
CA VAL A 428 -3.84 -11.99 6.29
C VAL A 428 -2.64 -12.92 6.39
N ILE A 429 -2.28 -13.57 5.27
CA ILE A 429 -1.05 -14.37 5.17
C ILE A 429 -0.22 -13.94 3.97
N THR A 430 1.10 -13.99 4.11
CA THR A 430 2.05 -13.72 3.03
C THR A 430 3.16 -14.76 3.03
N ALA A 431 3.78 -14.97 1.87
CA ALA A 431 5.03 -15.72 1.74
C ALA A 431 5.81 -15.23 0.53
N SER A 432 7.13 -15.35 0.57
CA SER A 432 7.99 -15.04 -0.56
C SER A 432 8.99 -16.16 -0.85
N SER A 433 9.47 -16.18 -2.09
CA SER A 433 10.56 -17.04 -2.55
C SER A 433 11.49 -16.25 -3.46
N SER A 434 12.47 -16.92 -4.07
CA SER A 434 13.27 -16.30 -5.14
C SER A 434 12.48 -16.04 -6.43
N GLN A 435 11.30 -16.66 -6.60
CA GLN A 435 10.51 -16.56 -7.83
C GLN A 435 9.28 -15.64 -7.70
N ARG A 436 8.67 -15.59 -6.51
CA ARG A 436 7.44 -14.83 -6.30
C ARG A 436 7.25 -14.34 -4.88
N PHE A 437 6.46 -13.29 -4.76
CA PHE A 437 5.70 -12.91 -3.56
C PHE A 437 4.26 -13.43 -3.70
N THR A 438 3.60 -13.79 -2.60
CA THR A 438 2.16 -14.07 -2.58
C THR A 438 1.52 -13.67 -1.26
N CYS A 439 0.27 -13.23 -1.33
CA CYS A 439 -0.54 -12.92 -0.17
C CYS A 439 -2.01 -13.32 -0.39
N PHE A 440 -2.71 -13.52 0.72
CA PHE A 440 -4.15 -13.72 0.73
C PHE A 440 -4.77 -13.14 2.00
N SER A 441 -5.96 -12.56 1.85
CA SER A 441 -6.77 -11.96 2.90
C SER A 441 -8.13 -12.63 2.95
N TRP A 442 -8.59 -12.91 4.17
CA TRP A 442 -9.96 -13.30 4.50
C TRP A 442 -10.50 -12.41 5.63
N SER A 443 -10.03 -11.16 5.63
CA SER A 443 -10.23 -10.18 6.68
C SER A 443 -11.68 -9.95 7.04
N GLN A 444 -12.01 -10.01 8.34
CA GLN A 444 -13.33 -9.70 8.86
C GLN A 444 -13.71 -8.20 8.77
N GLY A 445 -12.73 -7.30 8.61
CA GLY A 445 -12.93 -5.84 8.55
C GLY A 445 -13.82 -5.42 7.37
N LEU A 446 -13.23 -5.09 6.22
CA LEU A 446 -13.97 -4.89 4.97
C LEU A 446 -14.54 -6.20 4.36
N LYS A 447 -14.47 -7.32 5.09
CA LYS A 447 -14.92 -8.65 4.61
C LYS A 447 -14.26 -9.02 3.29
N SER A 448 -12.95 -8.80 3.18
CA SER A 448 -12.23 -8.93 1.91
C SER A 448 -11.70 -10.35 1.74
N TYR A 449 -12.14 -11.03 0.68
CA TYR A 449 -11.72 -12.38 0.32
C TYR A 449 -10.98 -12.33 -1.02
N THR A 450 -9.71 -11.95 -0.97
CA THR A 450 -8.88 -11.70 -2.15
C THR A 450 -7.41 -11.87 -1.81
N GLY A 451 -6.53 -11.81 -2.80
CA GLY A 451 -5.09 -11.88 -2.62
C GLY A 451 -4.41 -11.69 -3.96
N TYR A 452 -3.10 -11.82 -4.03
CA TYR A 452 -2.43 -11.92 -5.33
C TYR A 452 -1.04 -12.53 -5.17
N PHE A 453 -0.38 -12.72 -6.31
CA PHE A 453 1.02 -13.06 -6.37
C PHE A 453 1.72 -12.12 -7.34
N ALA A 454 3.00 -11.89 -7.13
CA ALA A 454 3.82 -11.00 -7.94
C ALA A 454 5.18 -11.65 -8.21
N PRO A 455 5.70 -11.60 -9.45
CA PRO A 455 7.09 -11.96 -9.71
C PRO A 455 8.08 -11.15 -8.87
N THR A 456 9.17 -11.76 -8.43
CA THR A 456 10.25 -11.11 -7.65
C THR A 456 11.20 -10.24 -8.46
N SER A 457 10.88 -9.96 -9.73
CA SER A 457 11.66 -9.07 -10.59
C SER A 457 11.09 -7.64 -10.61
N GLU A 458 11.95 -6.62 -10.48
CA GLU A 458 11.58 -5.19 -10.54
C GLU A 458 10.80 -4.80 -11.83
N GLU A 459 10.99 -5.52 -12.93
CA GLU A 459 10.33 -5.21 -14.21
C GLU A 459 8.89 -5.74 -14.28
N HIS A 460 8.62 -6.90 -13.68
CA HIS A 460 7.38 -7.65 -13.88
C HIS A 460 6.49 -7.80 -12.63
N ASN A 461 6.96 -7.36 -11.46
CA ASN A 461 6.21 -7.49 -10.22
C ASN A 461 4.84 -6.77 -10.26
N ASN A 462 4.69 -5.76 -11.12
CA ASN A 462 3.49 -4.97 -11.28
C ASN A 462 2.49 -5.52 -12.31
N ILE A 463 2.71 -6.72 -12.87
CA ILE A 463 1.78 -7.33 -13.84
C ILE A 463 0.43 -7.59 -13.19
N ILE A 464 0.40 -8.20 -12.00
CA ILE A 464 -0.82 -8.48 -11.25
C ILE A 464 -0.97 -7.43 -10.16
N VAL A 465 -2.14 -6.81 -10.07
CA VAL A 465 -2.42 -5.75 -9.10
C VAL A 465 -3.50 -6.18 -8.10
N PRO A 466 -3.48 -5.65 -6.88
CA PRO A 466 -4.56 -5.89 -5.92
C PRO A 466 -5.89 -5.40 -6.49
N PHE A 467 -6.93 -6.24 -6.39
CA PHE A 467 -8.23 -5.96 -7.00
C PHE A 467 -9.37 -6.67 -6.28
N ARG A 468 -10.54 -6.03 -6.29
CA ARG A 468 -11.80 -6.58 -5.78
C ARG A 468 -13.00 -6.14 -6.61
N THR A 469 -14.03 -6.97 -6.64
CA THR A 469 -15.38 -6.65 -7.13
C THR A 469 -16.37 -7.08 -6.06
N GLY A 470 -17.06 -6.10 -5.46
CA GLY A 470 -17.72 -6.34 -4.17
C GLY A 470 -16.66 -6.59 -3.10
N ASN A 471 -16.71 -7.77 -2.48
CA ASN A 471 -15.78 -8.16 -1.43
C ASN A 471 -15.06 -9.50 -1.71
N THR A 472 -15.13 -9.98 -2.96
CA THR A 472 -14.20 -10.97 -3.51
C THR A 472 -13.32 -10.33 -4.57
N GLY A 473 -12.26 -11.00 -5.01
CA GLY A 473 -11.37 -10.44 -6.02
C GLY A 473 -10.50 -11.47 -6.71
N ASN A 474 -9.23 -11.15 -6.83
CA ASN A 474 -8.22 -12.03 -7.39
C ASN A 474 -8.26 -13.44 -6.75
N PHE A 475 -7.86 -14.45 -7.51
CA PHE A 475 -8.03 -15.89 -7.25
C PHE A 475 -9.49 -16.36 -7.25
N ILE A 476 -10.35 -15.85 -6.37
CA ILE A 476 -11.72 -16.36 -6.22
C ILE A 476 -12.61 -15.98 -7.42
N GLY A 477 -12.53 -14.73 -7.85
CA GLY A 477 -13.48 -14.14 -8.79
C GLY A 477 -14.89 -14.06 -8.21
N TYR A 478 -15.90 -14.21 -9.06
CA TYR A 478 -17.30 -14.18 -8.66
C TYR A 478 -18.22 -14.91 -9.66
N TYR A 479 -19.47 -15.09 -9.25
CA TYR A 479 -20.60 -15.48 -10.11
C TYR A 479 -21.61 -14.34 -10.17
N GLU A 480 -22.23 -14.16 -11.33
CA GLU A 480 -23.39 -13.28 -11.48
C GLU A 480 -24.66 -14.12 -11.38
N VAL A 481 -25.46 -13.89 -10.34
CA VAL A 481 -26.72 -14.62 -10.09
C VAL A 481 -27.91 -13.69 -10.36
N GLU A 482 -28.97 -14.23 -10.97
CA GLU A 482 -30.16 -13.45 -11.32
C GLU A 482 -30.81 -12.80 -10.08
N GLY A 483 -30.99 -11.47 -10.13
CA GLY A 483 -31.64 -10.69 -9.07
C GLY A 483 -30.85 -10.57 -7.77
N LYS A 484 -29.53 -10.79 -7.79
CA LYS A 484 -28.69 -10.90 -6.58
C LYS A 484 -27.43 -10.06 -6.67
N LYS A 485 -26.92 -9.64 -5.51
CA LYS A 485 -25.65 -8.93 -5.39
C LYS A 485 -24.46 -9.85 -5.62
N THR A 486 -23.32 -9.26 -5.95
CA THR A 486 -22.01 -9.93 -5.89
C THR A 486 -21.39 -9.61 -4.53
N ASP A 487 -21.63 -10.51 -3.58
CA ASP A 487 -21.14 -10.45 -2.21
C ASP A 487 -20.72 -11.83 -1.73
N ALA A 488 -19.95 -11.87 -0.65
CA ALA A 488 -19.51 -13.08 0.03
C ALA A 488 -19.56 -12.88 1.54
N VAL A 489 -19.86 -13.96 2.27
CA VAL A 489 -19.79 -14.02 3.72
C VAL A 489 -19.04 -15.28 4.09
N ASP A 490 -18.02 -15.14 4.94
CA ASP A 490 -17.39 -16.29 5.56
C ASP A 490 -18.34 -16.97 6.55
N ILE A 491 -18.51 -18.29 6.39
CA ILE A 491 -19.35 -19.11 7.28
C ILE A 491 -18.55 -20.12 8.08
N LYS A 492 -17.26 -20.30 7.78
CA LYS A 492 -16.33 -21.13 8.54
C LYS A 492 -14.95 -20.53 8.39
N HIS A 493 -14.47 -19.94 9.49
CA HIS A 493 -13.17 -19.28 9.57
C HIS A 493 -12.08 -20.15 8.96
N ALA A 494 -11.19 -19.50 8.21
CA ALA A 494 -10.26 -20.19 7.36
C ALA A 494 -9.25 -20.99 8.19
N ILE A 495 -8.98 -22.22 7.75
CA ILE A 495 -7.95 -23.07 8.35
C ILE A 495 -6.63 -22.77 7.63
N VAL A 496 -5.64 -22.37 8.41
CA VAL A 496 -4.29 -22.03 7.92
C VAL A 496 -3.30 -23.11 8.37
N TYR A 497 -2.49 -23.59 7.42
CA TYR A 497 -1.28 -24.37 7.67
C TYR A 497 -0.12 -23.66 7.02
N SER A 498 0.98 -23.46 7.74
CA SER A 498 2.18 -22.80 7.20
C SER A 498 3.46 -23.53 7.60
N ASP A 499 4.49 -23.33 6.78
CA ASP A 499 5.89 -23.68 7.03
C ASP A 499 6.76 -22.48 6.61
N SER A 500 8.09 -22.58 6.67
CA SER A 500 9.01 -21.45 6.49
C SER A 500 8.65 -20.55 5.30
N ASN A 501 8.41 -21.05 4.08
CA ASN A 501 8.08 -20.22 2.91
C ASN A 501 6.81 -20.68 2.14
N SER A 502 5.96 -21.47 2.79
CA SER A 502 4.79 -22.07 2.15
C SER A 502 3.57 -21.99 3.06
N TYR A 503 2.38 -21.91 2.47
CA TYR A 503 1.15 -21.96 3.24
C TYR A 503 -0.01 -22.56 2.46
N ILE A 504 -0.93 -23.17 3.20
CA ILE A 504 -2.25 -23.59 2.74
C ILE A 504 -3.28 -22.81 3.55
N ILE A 505 -4.22 -22.20 2.84
CA ILE A 505 -5.45 -21.68 3.43
C ILE A 505 -6.64 -22.42 2.82
N SER A 506 -7.63 -22.75 3.63
CA SER A 506 -8.90 -23.29 3.15
C SER A 506 -10.07 -22.69 3.93
N GLY A 507 -11.17 -22.41 3.23
CA GLY A 507 -12.32 -21.74 3.82
C GLY A 507 -13.62 -22.04 3.09
N THR A 508 -14.75 -21.56 3.65
CA THR A 508 -16.06 -21.65 3.00
C THR A 508 -16.76 -20.30 2.99
N LEU A 509 -17.05 -19.81 1.79
CA LEU A 509 -17.84 -18.60 1.58
C LEU A 509 -19.26 -18.96 1.14
N GLU A 510 -20.23 -18.22 1.63
CA GLU A 510 -21.56 -18.12 1.04
C GLU A 510 -21.65 -16.85 0.23
N THR A 511 -21.82 -16.97 -1.10
CA THR A 511 -21.83 -15.86 -2.04
C THR A 511 -23.22 -15.59 -2.60
N ASN A 512 -23.42 -14.39 -3.16
CA ASN A 512 -24.64 -13.96 -3.84
C ASN A 512 -25.88 -14.08 -2.94
N GLU A 513 -25.87 -13.35 -1.82
CA GLU A 513 -26.89 -13.42 -0.75
C GLU A 513 -27.11 -14.85 -0.26
N ARG A 514 -26.00 -15.58 -0.10
CA ARG A 514 -25.94 -16.96 0.38
C ARG A 514 -26.61 -18.00 -0.52
N LEU A 515 -26.74 -17.73 -1.81
CA LEU A 515 -27.29 -18.71 -2.77
C LEU A 515 -26.27 -19.71 -3.25
N LEU A 516 -24.99 -19.35 -3.25
CA LEU A 516 -23.92 -20.24 -3.64
C LEU A 516 -23.00 -20.48 -2.45
N ARG A 517 -22.59 -21.72 -2.24
CA ARG A 517 -21.57 -22.09 -1.26
C ARG A 517 -20.30 -22.46 -2.00
N ASN A 518 -19.27 -21.65 -1.84
CA ASN A 518 -17.95 -21.81 -2.42
C ASN A 518 -16.98 -22.32 -1.33
N ARG A 519 -16.45 -23.52 -1.52
CA ARG A 519 -15.38 -24.07 -0.68
C ARG A 519 -14.08 -23.92 -1.43
N TYR A 520 -13.14 -23.19 -0.88
CA TYR A 520 -11.89 -22.85 -1.55
C TYR A 520 -10.66 -23.34 -0.77
N MET A 521 -9.57 -23.50 -1.50
CA MET A 521 -8.23 -23.68 -0.97
C MET A 521 -7.25 -22.87 -1.82
N LEU A 522 -6.32 -22.21 -1.15
CA LEU A 522 -5.15 -21.63 -1.80
C LEU A 522 -3.90 -22.23 -1.16
N PHE A 523 -2.95 -22.66 -1.99
CA PHE A 523 -1.69 -23.25 -1.56
C PHE A 523 -0.53 -22.59 -2.29
N ALA A 524 0.37 -21.98 -1.54
CA ALA A 524 1.62 -21.44 -2.02
C ALA A 524 2.77 -22.37 -1.57
N THR A 525 3.56 -22.88 -2.52
CA THR A 525 4.78 -23.65 -2.23
C THR A 525 5.92 -22.77 -1.70
N ASP A 526 7.03 -23.38 -1.27
CA ASP A 526 8.28 -22.69 -0.92
C ASP A 526 9.08 -22.21 -2.16
N HIS A 527 8.65 -22.59 -3.36
CA HIS A 527 9.27 -22.22 -4.62
C HIS A 527 8.37 -21.31 -5.46
N ASN A 528 7.69 -21.78 -6.52
CA ASN A 528 7.05 -20.89 -7.50
C ASN A 528 5.54 -21.11 -7.63
N LEU A 529 5.09 -22.34 -7.49
CA LEU A 529 3.69 -22.71 -7.65
C LEU A 529 2.78 -22.00 -6.62
N VAL A 530 1.73 -21.34 -7.12
CA VAL A 530 0.53 -20.96 -6.34
C VAL A 530 -0.66 -21.68 -6.93
N LEU A 531 -1.35 -22.46 -6.10
CA LEU A 531 -2.51 -23.24 -6.46
C LEU A 531 -3.76 -22.60 -5.85
N TYR A 532 -4.75 -22.34 -6.69
CA TYR A 532 -6.09 -22.00 -6.26
C TYR A 532 -7.05 -23.11 -6.69
N PHE A 533 -7.86 -23.56 -5.75
CA PHE A 533 -8.90 -24.54 -6.01
C PHE A 533 -10.19 -24.09 -5.37
N ASP A 534 -11.32 -24.31 -6.04
CA ASP A 534 -12.60 -24.29 -5.36
C ASP A 534 -13.65 -25.23 -5.94
N MET A 535 -14.72 -25.37 -5.17
CA MET A 535 -15.94 -26.01 -5.60
C MET A 535 -17.15 -25.24 -5.12
N THR A 536 -18.08 -24.98 -6.04
CA THR A 536 -19.27 -24.18 -5.79
C THR A 536 -20.54 -25.00 -5.98
N ARG A 537 -21.46 -24.93 -5.01
CA ARG A 537 -22.80 -25.53 -5.08
C ARG A 537 -23.89 -24.51 -4.79
N ALA A 538 -25.04 -24.69 -5.40
CA ALA A 538 -26.23 -23.94 -5.05
C ALA A 538 -26.75 -24.39 -3.67
N THR A 539 -27.06 -23.45 -2.79
CA THR A 539 -27.70 -23.73 -1.48
C THR A 539 -29.21 -23.81 -1.61
N ARG A 540 -29.77 -23.13 -2.62
CA ARG A 540 -31.19 -23.03 -2.97
C ARG A 540 -31.32 -22.92 -4.48
N GLU A 541 -32.54 -23.06 -4.98
CA GLU A 541 -32.83 -22.85 -6.41
C GLU A 541 -32.39 -21.45 -6.86
N CYS A 542 -31.66 -21.38 -7.97
CA CYS A 542 -31.18 -20.12 -8.54
C CYS A 542 -30.75 -20.27 -10.00
N THR A 543 -30.62 -19.14 -10.70
CA THR A 543 -30.02 -19.06 -12.03
C THR A 543 -28.69 -18.31 -11.95
N VAL A 544 -27.59 -19.01 -12.23
CA VAL A 544 -26.28 -18.39 -12.47
C VAL A 544 -26.27 -17.88 -13.91
N LYS A 545 -26.17 -16.57 -14.11
CA LYS A 545 -26.14 -15.94 -15.45
C LYS A 545 -24.75 -16.02 -16.08
N ALA A 546 -23.72 -15.82 -15.26
CA ALA A 546 -22.36 -15.75 -15.73
C ALA A 546 -21.34 -16.20 -14.66
N GLU A 547 -20.21 -16.71 -15.14
CA GLU A 547 -19.04 -17.04 -14.34
C GLU A 547 -17.90 -16.07 -14.67
N ARG A 548 -17.28 -15.54 -13.60
CA ARG A 548 -16.14 -14.63 -13.60
C ARG A 548 -15.10 -15.12 -12.59
N GLY A 549 -14.74 -16.39 -12.68
CA GLY A 549 -13.90 -17.11 -11.72
C GLY A 549 -12.41 -17.04 -12.00
N GLY A 550 -11.58 -17.33 -11.00
CA GLY A 550 -10.13 -17.38 -11.20
C GLY A 550 -9.58 -16.03 -11.64
N LEU A 551 -10.14 -14.95 -11.11
CA LEU A 551 -9.83 -13.59 -11.54
C LEU A 551 -8.38 -13.25 -11.23
N LEU A 552 -7.70 -12.60 -12.16
CA LEU A 552 -6.43 -11.90 -11.94
C LEU A 552 -6.53 -10.55 -12.63
N ALA A 553 -6.36 -9.47 -11.88
CA ALA A 553 -6.31 -8.11 -12.39
C ALA A 553 -4.92 -7.80 -12.94
N ILE A 554 -4.85 -7.55 -14.23
CA ILE A 554 -3.61 -7.38 -15.00
C ILE A 554 -3.43 -5.89 -15.35
N SER A 555 -2.32 -5.29 -14.95
CA SER A 555 -2.01 -3.91 -15.29
C SER A 555 -1.77 -3.76 -16.81
N THR A 556 -2.44 -2.76 -17.39
CA THR A 556 -2.39 -2.44 -18.82
C THR A 556 -2.28 -0.92 -19.03
N ASP A 557 -1.43 -0.28 -18.24
CA ASP A 557 -1.36 1.17 -18.08
C ASP A 557 -0.12 1.75 -18.78
N PRO A 558 -0.12 3.03 -19.23
CA PRO A 558 1.10 3.67 -19.74
C PRO A 558 2.31 3.58 -18.80
N PHE A 559 2.11 3.57 -17.48
CA PHE A 559 3.20 3.37 -16.53
C PHE A 559 3.74 1.93 -16.51
N THR A 560 2.86 0.94 -16.65
CA THR A 560 3.24 -0.47 -16.53
C THR A 560 3.55 -1.05 -17.90
N ARG A 561 2.52 -1.21 -18.74
CA ARG A 561 2.59 -1.54 -20.16
C ARG A 561 1.20 -1.35 -20.78
N GLU A 562 1.04 -0.51 -21.79
CA GLU A 562 -0.28 -0.27 -22.42
C GLU A 562 -0.88 -1.53 -23.06
N SER A 563 -0.03 -2.45 -23.52
CA SER A 563 -0.45 -3.73 -24.10
C SER A 563 0.43 -4.87 -23.61
N ARG A 564 -0.22 -5.94 -23.16
CA ARG A 564 0.43 -7.17 -22.69
C ARG A 564 0.40 -8.23 -23.79
N THR A 565 1.47 -9.00 -23.92
CA THR A 565 1.54 -10.13 -24.84
C THR A 565 0.96 -11.35 -24.17
N ILE A 566 -0.12 -11.89 -24.75
CA ILE A 566 -0.83 -13.07 -24.23
C ILE A 566 -0.52 -14.29 -25.09
N TYR A 567 -0.14 -15.40 -24.46
CA TYR A 567 0.18 -16.68 -25.09
C TYR A 567 -0.85 -17.77 -24.74
N PRO A 568 -1.17 -18.73 -25.65
CA PRO A 568 -0.78 -18.80 -27.06
C PRO A 568 -1.06 -17.49 -27.79
N LYS A 569 -0.16 -17.09 -28.69
CA LYS A 569 -0.17 -15.71 -29.21
C LYS A 569 -1.51 -15.39 -29.85
N ILE A 570 -2.25 -14.48 -29.23
CA ILE A 570 -3.49 -13.91 -29.76
C ILE A 570 -3.26 -12.48 -30.20
N SER A 571 -4.15 -11.97 -31.06
CA SER A 571 -4.17 -10.54 -31.42
C SER A 571 -4.22 -9.68 -30.15
N PRO A 572 -3.62 -8.47 -30.17
CA PRO A 572 -3.63 -7.59 -29.01
C PRO A 572 -5.07 -7.33 -28.58
N LEU A 573 -5.43 -7.84 -27.39
CA LEU A 573 -6.76 -7.72 -26.83
C LEU A 573 -6.92 -6.33 -26.20
N THR A 574 -8.04 -5.69 -26.50
CA THR A 574 -8.40 -4.32 -26.07
C THR A 574 -9.46 -4.35 -24.96
N SER A 575 -10.12 -3.23 -24.70
CA SER A 575 -11.14 -3.02 -23.67
C SER A 575 -12.26 -4.06 -23.62
N GLN A 576 -12.51 -4.81 -24.71
CA GLN A 576 -13.53 -5.85 -24.76
C GLN A 576 -12.99 -7.22 -24.35
N ILE A 577 -13.84 -8.00 -23.66
CA ILE A 577 -13.52 -9.38 -23.29
C ILE A 577 -13.36 -10.24 -24.53
N SER A 578 -12.31 -11.07 -24.54
CA SER A 578 -12.09 -12.09 -25.55
C SER A 578 -11.82 -13.44 -24.91
N ASN A 579 -12.42 -14.48 -25.50
CA ASN A 579 -12.33 -15.85 -25.02
C ASN A 579 -11.14 -16.57 -25.67
N LEU A 580 -10.35 -17.25 -24.85
CA LEU A 580 -9.22 -18.06 -25.25
C LEU A 580 -9.62 -19.54 -25.20
N LYS A 581 -9.48 -20.25 -26.33
CA LYS A 581 -9.65 -21.70 -26.41
C LYS A 581 -8.36 -22.40 -26.00
N SER A 582 -7.99 -22.28 -24.73
CA SER A 582 -6.80 -22.88 -24.14
C SER A 582 -7.07 -23.20 -22.69
N ASP A 583 -6.42 -24.25 -22.18
CA ASP A 583 -6.38 -24.62 -20.77
C ASP A 583 -5.17 -24.02 -20.04
N TRP A 584 -4.34 -23.25 -20.75
CA TRP A 584 -3.24 -22.47 -20.20
C TRP A 584 -3.12 -21.11 -20.88
N VAL A 585 -2.53 -20.15 -20.18
CA VAL A 585 -2.19 -18.82 -20.70
C VAL A 585 -0.89 -18.33 -20.08
N ASN A 586 -0.11 -17.58 -20.84
CA ASN A 586 1.05 -16.87 -20.30
C ASN A 586 1.03 -15.39 -20.68
N ILE A 587 1.42 -14.52 -19.74
CA ILE A 587 1.52 -13.08 -19.93
C ILE A 587 2.99 -12.69 -19.97
N ASP A 588 3.39 -12.03 -21.06
CA ASP A 588 4.71 -11.42 -21.24
C ASP A 588 5.91 -12.37 -21.12
N ASN A 589 5.74 -13.68 -21.30
CA ASN A 589 6.77 -14.70 -20.96
C ASN A 589 7.23 -14.62 -19.51
N CYS A 590 6.33 -14.22 -18.61
CA CYS A 590 6.63 -14.06 -17.19
C CYS A 590 5.62 -14.76 -16.30
N VAL A 591 4.32 -14.54 -16.52
CA VAL A 591 3.26 -15.08 -15.65
C VAL A 591 2.55 -16.21 -16.36
N GLY A 592 2.74 -17.44 -15.88
CA GLY A 592 2.09 -18.64 -16.41
C GLY A 592 0.88 -19.04 -15.57
N ILE A 593 -0.25 -19.34 -16.22
CA ILE A 593 -1.49 -19.76 -15.58
C ILE A 593 -2.01 -21.02 -16.29
N LEU A 594 -2.30 -22.06 -15.51
CA LEU A 594 -2.90 -23.30 -15.95
C LEU A 594 -4.28 -23.44 -15.34
N THR A 595 -5.21 -24.03 -16.09
CA THR A 595 -6.61 -24.15 -15.68
C THR A 595 -7.13 -25.56 -15.93
N ARG A 596 -7.88 -26.10 -14.98
CA ARG A 596 -8.69 -27.30 -15.16
C ARG A 596 -10.08 -27.01 -14.64
N LYS A 597 -11.08 -27.20 -15.50
CA LYS A 597 -12.49 -27.07 -15.11
C LYS A 597 -13.27 -28.30 -15.54
N PHE A 598 -14.26 -28.63 -14.72
CA PHE A 598 -15.23 -29.70 -14.96
C PHE A 598 -16.59 -29.14 -15.40
N SER A 599 -16.60 -28.10 -16.25
CA SER A 599 -17.82 -27.54 -16.84
C SER A 599 -17.56 -27.19 -18.33
N PRO A 600 -18.44 -27.61 -19.26
CA PRO A 600 -18.14 -27.56 -20.71
C PRO A 600 -18.14 -26.15 -21.33
N SER A 601 -18.79 -25.19 -20.68
CA SER A 601 -19.04 -23.86 -21.24
C SER A 601 -18.06 -22.78 -20.79
N SER A 602 -17.05 -23.15 -19.99
CA SER A 602 -16.08 -22.20 -19.42
C SER A 602 -14.77 -22.22 -20.19
N CYS A 603 -14.16 -21.05 -20.32
CA CYS A 603 -12.86 -20.86 -20.94
C CYS A 603 -12.04 -19.83 -20.16
N ILE A 604 -10.79 -19.63 -20.57
CA ILE A 604 -10.02 -18.47 -20.14
C ILE A 604 -10.53 -17.26 -20.93
N ALA A 605 -10.66 -16.10 -20.30
CA ALA A 605 -10.96 -14.85 -20.97
C ALA A 605 -10.08 -13.71 -20.49
N PHE A 606 -9.80 -12.74 -21.36
CA PHE A 606 -9.00 -11.55 -21.05
C PHE A 606 -9.62 -10.31 -21.70
N GLY A 607 -9.65 -9.18 -20.98
CA GLY A 607 -10.19 -7.91 -21.46
C GLY A 607 -10.85 -7.13 -20.31
N ASP A 608 -11.98 -6.45 -20.58
CA ASP A 608 -12.73 -5.69 -19.56
C ASP A 608 -11.88 -4.63 -18.85
N GLN A 609 -11.19 -3.82 -19.67
CA GLN A 609 -10.28 -2.81 -19.17
C GLN A 609 -11.05 -1.67 -18.50
N GLN A 610 -10.64 -1.33 -17.29
CA GLN A 610 -11.19 -0.20 -16.54
C GLN A 610 -10.09 0.57 -15.81
N ASN A 611 -10.37 1.83 -15.49
CA ASN A 611 -9.56 2.56 -14.53
C ASN A 611 -9.82 1.98 -13.13
N ASN A 612 -8.77 1.50 -12.48
CA ASN A 612 -8.82 0.99 -11.12
C ASN A 612 -7.69 1.66 -10.34
N ASN A 613 -8.02 2.47 -9.32
CA ASN A 613 -7.00 3.09 -8.47
C ASN A 613 -5.92 3.84 -9.27
N SER A 614 -6.36 4.69 -10.21
CA SER A 614 -5.50 5.53 -11.07
C SER A 614 -4.70 4.84 -12.17
N ILE A 615 -4.82 3.51 -12.34
CA ILE A 615 -4.19 2.78 -13.44
C ILE A 615 -5.22 2.03 -14.29
N LEU A 616 -4.94 1.88 -15.58
CA LEU A 616 -5.75 1.00 -16.43
C LEU A 616 -5.44 -0.46 -16.14
N THR A 617 -6.48 -1.23 -15.83
CA THR A 617 -6.40 -2.63 -15.43
C THR A 617 -7.36 -3.45 -16.28
N SER A 618 -6.85 -4.47 -16.94
CA SER A 618 -7.63 -5.51 -17.61
C SER A 618 -7.82 -6.70 -16.68
N LYS A 619 -8.82 -7.53 -16.95
CA LYS A 619 -9.16 -8.70 -16.13
C LYS A 619 -8.85 -9.96 -16.93
N LEU A 620 -8.09 -10.86 -16.32
CA LEU A 620 -7.96 -12.24 -16.75
C LEU A 620 -8.91 -13.09 -15.90
N TYR A 621 -9.86 -13.75 -16.54
CA TYR A 621 -10.72 -14.74 -15.92
C TYR A 621 -10.21 -16.12 -16.31
N ALA A 622 -9.64 -16.86 -15.36
CA ALA A 622 -9.22 -18.24 -15.63
C ALA A 622 -10.42 -19.16 -15.90
N PHE A 623 -11.61 -18.78 -15.40
CA PHE A 623 -12.88 -19.44 -15.66
C PHE A 623 -13.95 -18.41 -16.02
N TYR A 624 -14.33 -18.39 -17.29
CA TYR A 624 -15.27 -17.42 -17.85
C TYR A 624 -16.39 -18.13 -18.61
N SER A 625 -17.64 -17.79 -18.32
CA SER A 625 -18.78 -18.25 -19.10
C SER A 625 -19.93 -17.25 -19.03
N ASP A 626 -20.58 -16.99 -20.16
CA ASP A 626 -21.85 -16.23 -20.24
C ASP A 626 -23.05 -17.15 -20.52
N THR A 627 -22.87 -18.46 -20.36
CA THR A 627 -23.95 -19.42 -20.54
C THR A 627 -24.73 -19.55 -19.23
N PRO A 628 -26.02 -19.18 -19.19
CA PRO A 628 -26.81 -19.30 -17.98
C PRO A 628 -27.02 -20.76 -17.58
N ILE A 629 -27.07 -21.03 -16.28
CA ILE A 629 -27.31 -22.36 -15.71
C ILE A 629 -28.36 -22.21 -14.60
N SER A 630 -29.48 -22.94 -14.74
CA SER A 630 -30.48 -23.11 -13.68
C SER A 630 -30.09 -24.28 -12.79
N LEU A 631 -30.16 -24.09 -11.48
CA LEU A 631 -29.68 -25.03 -10.48
C LEU A 631 -30.75 -25.22 -9.40
N LEU A 632 -30.91 -26.46 -8.95
CA LEU A 632 -31.63 -26.82 -7.73
C LEU A 632 -30.70 -26.78 -6.51
N ALA A 633 -31.30 -26.81 -5.32
CA ALA A 633 -30.53 -26.89 -4.08
C ALA A 633 -29.63 -28.14 -4.06
N GLY A 634 -28.34 -27.95 -3.81
CA GLY A 634 -27.31 -28.99 -3.79
C GLY A 634 -26.61 -29.22 -5.12
N ASP A 635 -27.12 -28.69 -6.24
CA ASP A 635 -26.50 -28.85 -7.55
C ASP A 635 -25.10 -28.21 -7.59
N LYS A 636 -24.19 -28.87 -8.32
CA LYS A 636 -22.81 -28.39 -8.53
C LYS A 636 -22.82 -27.33 -9.62
N VAL A 637 -22.41 -26.11 -9.28
CA VAL A 637 -22.14 -25.04 -10.26
C VAL A 637 -20.88 -25.40 -11.06
N GLY A 638 -19.83 -25.79 -10.34
CA GLY A 638 -18.56 -26.14 -10.95
C GLY A 638 -17.46 -26.41 -9.92
N THR A 639 -16.37 -26.92 -10.45
CA THR A 639 -15.11 -27.13 -9.74
C THR A 639 -14.01 -26.46 -10.56
N ARG A 640 -13.16 -25.67 -9.90
CA ARG A 640 -12.14 -24.83 -10.53
C ARG A 640 -10.77 -25.14 -9.93
N LEU A 641 -9.78 -25.38 -10.77
CA LEU A 641 -8.38 -25.52 -10.37
C LEU A 641 -7.49 -24.64 -11.24
N MET A 642 -6.80 -23.70 -10.62
CA MET A 642 -5.87 -22.77 -11.25
C MET A 642 -4.48 -22.94 -10.64
N ALA A 643 -3.47 -23.12 -11.47
CA ALA A 643 -2.06 -23.13 -11.06
C ALA A 643 -1.35 -21.91 -11.66
N CYS A 644 -0.66 -21.16 -10.84
CA CYS A 644 -0.01 -19.90 -11.19
C CYS A 644 1.50 -19.98 -10.93
N TYR A 645 2.28 -19.39 -11.83
CA TYR A 645 3.73 -19.37 -11.80
C TYR A 645 4.25 -17.99 -12.21
N SER A 646 5.33 -17.57 -11.59
CA SER A 646 6.08 -16.35 -11.93
C SER A 646 7.40 -16.70 -12.64
N ASN A 647 7.94 -15.76 -13.40
CA ASN A 647 9.19 -15.89 -14.15
C ASN A 647 9.27 -17.15 -15.06
N VAL A 648 8.14 -17.55 -15.66
CA VAL A 648 8.08 -18.66 -16.62
C VAL A 648 7.74 -18.17 -18.02
N THR A 649 8.42 -18.71 -19.03
CA THR A 649 8.11 -18.43 -20.44
C THR A 649 6.81 -19.11 -20.87
N ALA A 650 6.25 -18.71 -22.02
CA ALA A 650 5.10 -19.39 -22.60
C ALA A 650 5.39 -20.88 -22.91
N GLU A 651 6.61 -21.20 -23.34
CA GLU A 651 7.03 -22.59 -23.59
C GLU A 651 7.06 -23.40 -22.29
N GLN A 652 7.67 -22.87 -21.22
CA GLN A 652 7.69 -23.52 -19.91
C GLN A 652 6.27 -23.66 -19.35
N THR A 653 5.42 -22.66 -19.51
CA THR A 653 4.00 -22.72 -19.12
C THR A 653 3.28 -23.85 -19.84
N GLN A 654 3.50 -24.00 -21.15
CA GLN A 654 2.92 -25.10 -21.93
C GLN A 654 3.45 -26.47 -21.47
N GLN A 655 4.74 -26.59 -21.15
CA GLN A 655 5.34 -27.82 -20.63
C GLN A 655 4.73 -28.21 -19.27
N LEU A 656 4.62 -27.25 -18.34
CA LEU A 656 3.94 -27.47 -17.04
C LEU A 656 2.47 -27.88 -17.23
N ASN A 657 1.78 -27.27 -18.19
CA ASN A 657 0.41 -27.66 -18.54
C ASN A 657 0.32 -29.13 -18.98
N GLN A 658 1.26 -29.59 -19.80
CA GLN A 658 1.30 -30.98 -20.28
C GLN A 658 1.60 -31.97 -19.14
N GLN A 659 2.37 -31.56 -18.14
CA GLN A 659 2.72 -32.36 -16.96
C GLN A 659 1.58 -32.46 -15.95
N MET A 660 0.66 -31.51 -15.92
CA MET A 660 -0.49 -31.53 -15.03
C MET A 660 -1.48 -32.64 -15.42
N LYS A 661 -1.65 -33.66 -14.55
CA LYS A 661 -2.49 -34.85 -14.83
C LYS A 661 -3.60 -35.01 -13.79
N PRO A 662 -4.81 -35.43 -14.18
CA PRO A 662 -5.82 -35.87 -13.23
C PRO A 662 -5.35 -37.16 -12.54
N VAL A 663 -5.70 -37.31 -11.27
CA VAL A 663 -5.47 -38.55 -10.51
C VAL A 663 -6.59 -39.52 -10.86
N THR A 664 -6.24 -40.69 -11.40
CA THR A 664 -7.19 -41.77 -11.67
C THR A 664 -7.45 -42.58 -10.40
N ASP A 665 -8.56 -43.33 -10.37
CA ASP A 665 -8.85 -44.30 -9.32
C ASP A 665 -9.16 -43.71 -7.93
N LEU A 666 -9.66 -42.47 -7.90
CA LEU A 666 -10.19 -41.87 -6.68
C LEU A 666 -11.61 -42.39 -6.35
N PRO A 667 -11.98 -42.51 -5.07
CA PRO A 667 -13.33 -42.94 -4.68
C PRO A 667 -14.41 -41.98 -5.17
N THR A 668 -15.67 -42.41 -5.19
CA THR A 668 -16.80 -41.56 -5.57
C THR A 668 -16.83 -40.25 -4.76
N ASN A 669 -17.02 -39.12 -5.44
CA ASN A 669 -16.97 -37.75 -4.91
C ASN A 669 -15.59 -37.23 -4.50
N TRP A 670 -14.53 -38.01 -4.75
CA TRP A 670 -13.16 -37.54 -4.71
C TRP A 670 -12.69 -37.19 -6.11
N GLU A 671 -11.92 -36.13 -6.20
CA GLU A 671 -11.29 -35.66 -7.42
C GLU A 671 -9.86 -35.20 -7.05
N GLY A 672 -8.94 -35.13 -8.02
CA GLY A 672 -7.56 -34.81 -7.71
C GLY A 672 -6.67 -34.62 -8.93
N TYR A 673 -5.55 -33.94 -8.71
CA TYR A 673 -4.57 -33.59 -9.73
C TYR A 673 -3.14 -33.72 -9.22
N GLN A 674 -2.25 -34.12 -10.12
CA GLN A 674 -0.81 -33.99 -9.99
C GLN A 674 -0.38 -32.69 -10.67
N VAL A 675 0.38 -31.86 -9.96
CA VAL A 675 0.87 -30.56 -10.44
C VAL A 675 2.35 -30.40 -10.12
N SER A 676 3.17 -30.08 -11.13
CA SER A 676 4.60 -29.83 -10.94
C SER A 676 4.87 -28.38 -10.57
N ASP A 677 5.93 -28.14 -9.80
CA ASP A 677 6.55 -26.83 -9.59
C ASP A 677 7.80 -26.69 -10.49
N THR A 678 8.35 -25.48 -10.63
CA THR A 678 9.44 -25.17 -11.57
C THR A 678 10.80 -25.72 -11.16
N ASP A 679 10.97 -26.11 -9.91
CA ASP A 679 12.13 -26.86 -9.39
C ASP A 679 12.03 -28.37 -9.70
N GLY A 680 10.92 -28.80 -10.32
CA GLY A 680 10.63 -30.19 -10.62
C GLY A 680 9.84 -30.90 -9.52
N SER A 681 9.63 -30.29 -8.34
CA SER A 681 8.81 -30.87 -7.26
C SER A 681 7.40 -31.20 -7.75
N LEU A 682 6.81 -32.30 -7.28
CA LEU A 682 5.48 -32.74 -7.67
C LEU A 682 4.52 -32.65 -6.49
N TYR A 683 3.33 -32.11 -6.72
CA TYR A 683 2.30 -31.97 -5.70
C TYR A 683 1.07 -32.76 -6.09
N LEU A 684 0.57 -33.56 -5.16
CA LEU A 684 -0.66 -34.33 -5.30
C LEU A 684 -1.76 -33.62 -4.51
N ILE A 685 -2.77 -33.12 -5.23
CA ILE A 685 -3.94 -32.46 -4.66
C ILE A 685 -5.10 -33.44 -4.77
N ILE A 686 -5.69 -33.82 -3.64
CA ILE A 686 -6.85 -34.71 -3.57
C ILE A 686 -7.90 -34.04 -2.70
N TYR A 687 -9.17 -34.12 -3.07
CA TYR A 687 -10.22 -33.44 -2.33
C TYR A 687 -11.54 -34.19 -2.33
N ASN A 688 -12.30 -34.00 -1.25
CA ASN A 688 -13.67 -34.49 -1.12
C ASN A 688 -14.59 -33.40 -0.61
N THR A 689 -15.63 -33.14 -1.38
CA THR A 689 -16.56 -32.03 -1.16
C THR A 689 -17.87 -32.46 -0.51
N THR A 690 -18.09 -33.76 -0.34
CA THR A 690 -19.33 -34.35 0.22
C THR A 690 -19.09 -35.26 1.41
N GLY A 691 -17.83 -35.45 1.81
CA GLY A 691 -17.44 -36.26 2.95
C GLY A 691 -18.07 -35.72 4.23
N LYS A 692 -18.86 -36.57 4.89
CA LYS A 692 -19.50 -36.29 6.19
C LYS A 692 -18.79 -36.97 7.36
N THR A 693 -17.70 -37.68 7.09
CA THR A 693 -16.99 -38.53 8.06
C THR A 693 -15.49 -38.40 7.89
N ASP A 694 -14.78 -38.55 9.00
CA ASP A 694 -13.33 -38.71 9.07
C ASP A 694 -12.83 -39.73 8.04
N THR A 695 -12.04 -39.28 7.07
CA THR A 695 -11.47 -40.16 6.03
C THR A 695 -9.97 -40.16 6.10
N ARG A 696 -9.36 -41.33 6.25
CA ARG A 696 -7.91 -41.53 6.14
C ARG A 696 -7.55 -41.90 4.71
N ILE A 697 -6.59 -41.18 4.12
CA ILE A 697 -6.03 -41.50 2.81
C ILE A 697 -4.71 -42.24 3.05
N ASN A 698 -4.67 -43.52 2.69
CA ASN A 698 -3.43 -44.31 2.66
C ASN A 698 -2.91 -44.34 1.22
N ILE A 699 -1.70 -43.85 1.00
CA ILE A 699 -1.03 -43.93 -0.31
C ILE A 699 -0.15 -45.17 -0.31
N GLU A 700 -0.68 -46.27 -0.85
CA GLU A 700 -0.02 -47.59 -0.80
C GLU A 700 1.03 -47.79 -1.91
N LYS A 701 0.99 -47.00 -2.99
CA LYS A 701 1.91 -47.13 -4.12
C LYS A 701 2.08 -45.82 -4.87
N ILE A 702 3.29 -45.26 -4.86
CA ILE A 702 3.70 -44.22 -5.79
C ILE A 702 4.57 -44.91 -6.84
N THR A 703 4.13 -44.93 -8.09
CA THR A 703 4.76 -45.71 -9.17
C THR A 703 6.06 -45.10 -9.72
N ASN A 704 6.55 -44.01 -9.14
CA ASN A 704 7.79 -43.33 -9.52
C ASN A 704 8.51 -42.82 -8.25
N THR A 705 9.77 -42.43 -8.39
CA THR A 705 10.82 -42.15 -7.40
C THR A 705 10.54 -41.06 -6.32
N TYR A 706 9.30 -40.90 -5.89
CA TYR A 706 8.87 -39.77 -5.07
C TYR A 706 8.68 -40.13 -3.58
N ARG A 707 9.20 -39.30 -2.66
CA ARG A 707 8.92 -39.39 -1.21
C ARG A 707 8.14 -38.16 -0.74
N PRO A 708 7.07 -38.30 0.06
CA PRO A 708 6.34 -37.14 0.55
C PRO A 708 7.16 -36.31 1.55
N ARG A 709 7.13 -34.97 1.43
CA ARG A 709 7.86 -34.06 2.34
C ARG A 709 7.02 -33.51 3.51
N LEU A 710 5.71 -33.79 3.52
CA LEU A 710 4.84 -33.53 4.66
C LEU A 710 3.73 -34.57 4.68
N THR A 711 3.55 -35.24 5.82
CA THR A 711 2.35 -36.06 6.08
C THR A 711 1.33 -35.14 6.74
N ILE A 712 0.45 -34.51 5.97
CA ILE A 712 -0.73 -33.88 6.59
C ILE A 712 -1.67 -35.02 6.96
N ILE A 713 -1.66 -35.41 8.24
CA ILE A 713 -2.72 -36.23 8.84
C ILE A 713 -3.90 -35.29 9.06
N ALA A 714 -4.70 -35.06 8.02
CA ALA A 714 -5.95 -34.33 8.20
C ALA A 714 -6.97 -35.26 8.90
N THR A 715 -7.34 -34.93 10.14
CA THR A 715 -8.55 -35.46 10.77
C THR A 715 -9.74 -34.66 10.21
N VAL A 716 -10.72 -35.33 9.61
CA VAL A 716 -11.67 -34.73 8.66
C VAL A 716 -13.04 -34.44 9.29
N VAL A 717 -13.43 -33.17 9.45
CA VAL A 717 -14.83 -32.79 9.76
C VAL A 717 -15.35 -31.74 8.75
N ASP A 718 -16.44 -32.09 8.04
CA ASP A 718 -17.23 -31.25 7.11
C ASP A 718 -16.61 -30.85 5.75
N GLY A 719 -15.93 -31.78 5.07
CA GLY A 719 -15.37 -31.60 3.72
C GLY A 719 -14.03 -30.87 3.74
N GLN A 720 -12.99 -31.50 3.18
CA GLN A 720 -11.60 -31.02 3.28
C GLN A 720 -10.81 -31.24 1.99
N PHE A 721 -9.80 -30.39 1.82
CA PHE A 721 -8.74 -30.49 0.82
C PHE A 721 -7.52 -31.15 1.44
N VAL A 722 -6.86 -32.05 0.71
CA VAL A 722 -5.60 -32.67 1.12
C VAL A 722 -4.56 -32.38 0.05
N VAL A 723 -3.49 -31.69 0.42
CA VAL A 723 -2.33 -31.45 -0.44
C VAL A 723 -1.16 -32.23 0.13
N LEU A 724 -0.54 -33.04 -0.72
CA LEU A 724 0.60 -33.86 -0.35
C LEU A 724 1.79 -33.49 -1.25
N PRO A 725 2.84 -32.86 -0.70
CA PRO A 725 4.05 -32.61 -1.46
C PRO A 725 4.80 -33.92 -1.68
N MET A 726 5.26 -34.19 -2.90
CA MET A 726 6.01 -35.37 -3.31
C MET A 726 7.37 -34.93 -3.90
N ALA A 727 8.46 -35.23 -3.19
CA ALA A 727 9.81 -34.86 -3.63
C ALA A 727 10.24 -35.73 -4.81
N VAL A 728 10.78 -35.12 -5.87
CA VAL A 728 11.42 -35.83 -6.99
C VAL A 728 12.87 -36.07 -6.64
N ASN A 729 13.33 -37.32 -6.63
CA ASN A 729 14.75 -37.60 -6.48
C ASN A 729 15.41 -37.52 -7.87
N PRO A 730 16.31 -36.55 -8.16
CA PRO A 730 16.99 -36.45 -9.45
C PRO A 730 18.07 -37.52 -9.64
N THR A 731 18.32 -38.37 -8.64
CA THR A 731 19.35 -39.41 -8.71
C THR A 731 18.73 -40.79 -8.61
N ASN A 732 18.39 -41.37 -9.76
CA ASN A 732 18.55 -42.80 -10.03
C ASN A 732 18.47 -43.03 -11.54
N LYS A 733 19.62 -42.86 -12.21
CA LYS A 733 19.95 -43.70 -13.36
C LYS A 733 20.50 -45.01 -12.81
N SER A 734 19.64 -46.03 -12.76
CA SER A 734 20.02 -47.45 -12.90
C SER A 734 18.77 -48.27 -13.15
#